data_AF-A0A7W0EVN2-F1
#
_entry.id   AF-A0A7W0EVN2-F1
#
_cell.length_a   1.000
_cell.length_b   1.000
_cell.length_c   1.000
_cell.angle_alpha   90.00
_cell.angle_beta   90.00
_cell.angle_gamma   90.00
#
_symmetry.space_group_name_H-M   'P 1'
#
loop_
_entity.id
_entity.type
_entity.pdbx_description
1 polymer ?
#
loop_
_entity_poly.entity_id
_entity_poly.type
_entity_poly.pdbx_seq_one_letter_code
_entity_poly.pdbx_strand_id
1 'polypeptide(L)'
;MRLFLMCIALIFSASSACCAAPDDDKVTLTINTTCVADSTMNTTDAFLKEKVTGTLRERAVYRIVSSEGGRLELELIDHKNSIEISGGGTYKSPIESASWTLKTGHPAIRVQGGVDINTMDGTGNIIIGNFMQEAEIKASPEDAPGGRFAVDMAEIAIDSAKLSGFFGSNESFLKGLNFTFDPKSKRISAGGQANYQGTLKDESANITSTSSLSVTYTVTSGVPVELRAVLIPKGDYKKWLPRAKGPDTPGNTITFDVELRDPEGGKAKEKTAQFEIELLETSRHPGTTMNSPWTGVAPDLKILKANNPKLAEVSPDGQTAKTAKGLKSASITVSSFDGAAMGKLTVLARIDGEDTVLTAQLDSHVTEVSIPYDLDGNTIADAWEEANDVLGKPLNTDEDAEPMGDRNNGDGLTTWEEYRGFLEDGKHIRTDPKKKDLFICDTYGGRSKKGINRFAALTKLDVHHNLTVDELDYTRIINRNRSKDAPHVVDQHGLLMEKFTRDKEDYDGWAVEAPGTPGAPGEMGTPKSTARIIIAHNIPDKVTRNIGNSIGITKTYDYYAPKVAHELLHACNVRHHGERDEMVYWKSKTVDGKKELFEYDNEADCNDPGKGRLITAYWGEDVTLIYGADLPIWEKPFPIYMGQNWGQHSGNEDCVMRYDCSQAYDGLFSIIGPDGRFCLYKTSQEPVGQGLCTSSDGTGVNKIGRKPKSRYHEAWAIQGRGACADKICVNDLYH
;
A
#
# COMPACT_ATOMS: atom_id res chain seq x y z
N MET A 1 9.55 77.59 -26.19
CA MET A 1 8.17 77.14 -25.87
C MET A 1 8.29 75.95 -24.94
N ARG A 2 8.33 76.16 -23.61
CA ARG A 2 7.21 76.09 -22.64
C ARG A 2 6.56 74.70 -22.48
N LEU A 3 6.68 74.19 -21.24
CA LEU A 3 5.84 73.23 -20.48
C LEU A 3 5.81 71.75 -20.94
N PHE A 4 5.66 70.71 -20.10
CA PHE A 4 5.78 70.43 -18.65
C PHE A 4 5.40 68.93 -18.45
N LEU A 5 5.79 68.32 -17.32
CA LEU A 5 5.42 66.97 -16.76
C LEU A 5 5.94 65.74 -17.52
N MET A 6 6.42 64.64 -16.92
CA MET A 6 6.69 64.10 -15.57
C MET A 6 7.23 62.66 -15.89
N CYS A 7 8.03 61.91 -15.16
CA CYS A 7 8.77 62.03 -13.92
C CYS A 7 9.85 60.92 -13.97
N ILE A 8 11.11 61.33 -13.82
CA ILE A 8 12.18 60.74 -13.02
C ILE A 8 12.42 59.22 -13.12
N ALA A 9 13.47 58.90 -13.85
CA ALA A 9 14.28 57.69 -13.70
C ALA A 9 15.55 58.01 -12.88
N LEU A 10 15.93 57.07 -11.99
CA LEU A 10 17.28 56.56 -11.73
C LEU A 10 18.39 57.60 -11.40
N ILE A 11 19.21 57.50 -10.34
CA ILE A 11 20.02 56.34 -9.97
C ILE A 11 20.88 56.66 -8.69
N PHE A 12 21.25 55.59 -7.95
CA PHE A 12 22.35 55.39 -6.97
C PHE A 12 22.35 56.09 -5.60
N SER A 13 22.06 55.29 -4.56
CA SER A 13 22.87 55.25 -3.34
C SER A 13 23.05 53.79 -2.90
N ALA A 14 24.29 53.47 -2.51
CA ALA A 14 24.84 52.14 -2.32
C ALA A 14 23.98 51.20 -1.44
N SER A 15 23.70 50.02 -1.97
CA SER A 15 23.23 48.85 -1.23
C SER A 15 24.35 48.36 -0.31
N SER A 16 24.28 48.74 0.97
CA SER A 16 24.93 48.00 2.04
C SER A 16 24.35 46.58 2.07
N ALA A 17 25.23 45.59 2.08
CA ALA A 17 24.93 44.16 2.07
C ALA A 17 23.76 43.82 3.01
N CYS A 18 22.62 43.46 2.42
CA CYS A 18 21.54 42.80 3.12
C CYS A 18 22.07 41.40 3.47
N CYS A 19 22.33 41.17 4.75
CA CYS A 19 22.53 39.83 5.28
C CYS A 19 21.30 39.01 4.89
N ALA A 20 21.51 37.87 4.23
CA ALA A 20 20.45 36.93 3.92
C ALA A 20 19.68 36.60 5.21
N ALA A 21 18.36 36.77 5.18
CA ALA A 21 17.48 36.26 6.22
C ALA A 21 17.71 34.74 6.33
N PRO A 22 17.94 34.19 7.54
CA PRO A 22 18.03 32.74 7.73
C PRO A 22 16.67 32.11 7.44
N ASP A 23 16.64 30.95 6.76
CA ASP A 23 15.45 30.11 6.52
C ASP A 23 14.50 30.14 7.73
N ASP A 24 13.26 30.60 7.50
CA ASP A 24 12.24 31.01 8.50
C ASP A 24 11.73 29.92 9.47
N ASP A 25 12.38 28.75 9.55
CA ASP A 25 12.01 27.65 10.48
C ASP A 25 13.14 27.18 11.41
N LYS A 26 14.35 27.77 11.36
CA LYS A 26 15.56 27.13 11.94
C LYS A 26 16.30 27.90 13.02
N VAL A 27 15.72 28.95 13.60
CA VAL A 27 16.39 29.71 14.66
C VAL A 27 15.58 29.64 15.96
N THR A 28 16.01 28.74 16.83
CA THR A 28 15.58 28.70 18.24
C THR A 28 16.50 29.62 19.06
N LEU A 29 15.91 30.35 20.01
CA LEU A 29 16.58 31.14 21.02
C LEU A 29 16.28 30.51 22.39
N THR A 30 17.27 29.93 23.06
CA THR A 30 17.12 29.56 24.47
C THR A 30 17.52 30.72 25.35
N ILE A 31 16.65 31.04 26.31
CA ILE A 31 16.94 31.94 27.42
C ILE A 31 16.90 31.11 28.70
N ASN A 32 18.08 30.70 29.14
CA ASN A 32 18.19 30.16 30.49
C ASN A 32 18.17 31.34 31.44
N THR A 33 16.96 31.73 31.84
CA THR A 33 16.77 32.53 33.02
C THR A 33 17.09 31.65 34.23
N THR A 34 17.72 32.21 35.25
CA THR A 34 17.61 31.65 36.59
C THR A 34 17.28 32.84 37.45
N CYS A 35 15.98 33.03 37.64
CA CYS A 35 15.47 33.82 38.74
C CYS A 35 15.78 33.02 40.02
N VAL A 36 16.32 33.68 41.03
CA VAL A 36 16.34 33.19 42.41
C VAL A 36 15.76 34.34 43.21
N ALA A 37 14.51 34.18 43.64
CA ALA A 37 13.84 35.10 44.54
C ALA A 37 13.89 34.52 45.95
N ASP A 38 14.82 34.96 46.79
CA ASP A 38 14.97 34.49 48.16
C ASP A 38 14.34 35.48 49.13
N SER A 39 13.24 35.10 49.78
CA SER A 39 12.60 35.90 50.84
C SER A 39 12.97 35.36 52.22
N THR A 40 13.42 36.20 53.14
CA THR A 40 13.64 35.85 54.55
C THR A 40 12.77 36.68 55.46
N MET A 41 11.85 36.04 56.20
CA MET A 41 11.02 36.67 57.24
C MET A 41 11.71 36.62 58.61
N ASN A 42 11.75 37.77 59.30
CA ASN A 42 12.10 37.86 60.73
C ASN A 42 10.96 38.55 61.49
N THR A 43 10.43 37.91 62.53
CA THR A 43 9.40 38.46 63.41
C THR A 43 9.71 38.22 64.89
N THR A 44 9.18 39.09 65.76
CA THR A 44 9.29 38.99 67.23
C THR A 44 8.12 38.26 67.88
N ASP A 45 7.08 37.90 67.13
CA ASP A 45 5.94 37.13 67.65
C ASP A 45 6.38 35.72 68.06
N ALA A 46 5.99 35.30 69.28
CA ALA A 46 6.37 34.02 69.88
C ALA A 46 5.82 32.81 69.11
N PHE A 47 4.81 32.99 68.23
CA PHE A 47 4.26 31.94 67.36
C PHE A 47 4.93 31.84 65.98
N LEU A 48 5.80 32.79 65.59
CA LEU A 48 6.29 32.93 64.21
C LEU A 48 7.80 33.16 64.07
N LYS A 49 8.60 32.96 65.14
CA LYS A 49 10.07 33.12 65.10
C LYS A 49 10.75 32.10 64.18
N GLU A 50 10.67 32.28 62.87
CA GLU A 50 11.10 31.26 61.92
C GLU A 50 11.73 31.87 60.67
N LYS A 51 12.93 31.39 60.33
CA LYS A 51 13.57 31.68 59.06
C LYS A 51 13.00 30.72 58.02
N VAL A 52 12.08 31.19 57.21
CA VAL A 52 11.58 30.50 56.00
C VAL A 52 12.25 31.14 54.79
N THR A 53 12.75 30.31 53.87
CA THR A 53 13.32 30.72 52.58
C THR A 53 12.54 30.04 51.47
N GLY A 54 11.86 30.83 50.63
CA GLY A 54 11.34 30.36 49.35
C GLY A 54 12.33 30.73 48.26
N THR A 55 12.60 29.84 47.32
CA THR A 55 13.44 30.03 46.13
C THR A 55 12.61 29.64 44.90
N LEU A 56 12.34 30.59 44.02
CA LEU A 56 11.70 30.34 42.72
C LEU A 56 12.76 30.26 41.63
N ARG A 57 12.63 29.33 40.67
CA ARG A 57 13.47 29.22 39.45
C ARG A 57 12.59 29.08 38.21
N GLU A 58 12.99 29.68 37.09
CA GLU A 58 12.30 29.65 35.80
C GLU A 58 13.29 29.51 34.64
N ARG A 59 13.01 28.64 33.66
CA ARG A 59 13.73 28.47 32.38
C ARG A 59 12.75 28.57 31.21
N ALA A 60 13.06 29.35 30.17
CA ALA A 60 12.21 29.51 28.99
C ALA A 60 12.98 29.34 27.66
N VAL A 61 12.33 28.75 26.66
CA VAL A 61 12.88 28.55 25.31
C VAL A 61 11.92 29.12 24.28
N TYR A 62 12.44 29.90 23.35
CA TYR A 62 11.67 30.60 22.33
C TYR A 62 12.11 30.20 20.91
N ARG A 63 11.21 30.26 19.95
CA ARG A 63 11.45 30.19 18.50
C ARG A 63 11.30 31.59 17.90
N ILE A 64 12.13 31.96 16.93
CA ILE A 64 11.90 33.19 16.14
C ILE A 64 10.81 32.92 15.11
N VAL A 65 9.78 33.77 15.10
CA VAL A 65 8.62 33.67 14.20
C VAL A 65 8.74 34.65 13.03
N SER A 66 9.30 35.83 13.26
CA SER A 66 9.51 36.83 12.21
C SER A 66 10.61 37.84 12.58
N SER A 67 11.09 38.61 11.60
CA SER A 67 12.05 39.70 11.82
C SER A 67 11.67 40.96 11.02
N GLU A 68 10.59 41.63 11.43
CA GLU A 68 10.15 42.86 10.77
C GLU A 68 10.78 44.12 11.40
N GLY A 69 11.26 45.04 10.55
CA GLY A 69 11.77 46.34 10.99
C GLY A 69 12.98 46.27 11.93
N GLY A 70 13.75 45.19 11.90
CA GLY A 70 14.91 44.98 12.77
C GLY A 70 14.60 44.43 14.16
N ARG A 71 13.33 44.19 14.49
CA ARG A 71 12.91 43.52 15.73
C ARG A 71 12.58 42.05 15.47
N LEU A 72 12.89 41.18 16.43
CA LEU A 72 12.55 39.76 16.37
C LEU A 72 11.19 39.50 17.04
N GLU A 73 10.27 38.83 16.35
CA GLU A 73 9.05 38.26 16.94
C GLU A 73 9.36 36.84 17.45
N LEU A 74 8.98 36.53 18.69
CA LEU A 74 9.34 35.29 19.38
C LEU A 74 8.08 34.50 19.81
N GLU A 75 8.14 33.18 19.69
CA GLU A 75 7.13 32.21 20.16
C GLU A 75 7.72 31.38 21.30
N LEU A 76 7.05 31.26 22.44
CA LEU A 76 7.49 30.39 23.54
C LEU A 76 7.21 28.91 23.20
N ILE A 77 8.22 28.05 23.25
CA ILE A 77 8.12 26.62 22.86
C ILE A 77 8.44 25.63 23.98
N ASP A 78 9.21 26.01 25.01
CA ASP A 78 9.42 25.22 26.24
C ASP A 78 9.56 26.16 27.45
N HIS A 79 9.01 25.76 28.60
CA HIS A 79 8.99 26.58 29.81
C HIS A 79 8.97 25.68 31.06
N LYS A 80 9.90 25.88 32.00
CA LYS A 80 10.01 25.11 33.24
C LYS A 80 10.17 26.02 34.43
N ASN A 81 9.30 25.86 35.43
CA ASN A 81 9.36 26.58 36.70
C ASN A 81 9.49 25.61 37.87
N SER A 82 10.19 26.00 38.93
CA SER A 82 10.26 25.24 40.18
C SER A 82 10.26 26.17 41.39
N ILE A 83 9.69 25.71 42.49
CA ILE A 83 9.77 26.38 43.78
C ILE A 83 10.43 25.45 44.80
N GLU A 84 11.30 26.01 45.63
CA GLU A 84 11.90 25.32 46.77
C GLU A 84 11.58 26.13 48.02
N ILE A 85 10.89 25.54 49.00
CA ILE A 85 10.68 26.17 50.30
C ILE A 85 11.54 25.40 51.29
N SER A 86 12.35 26.12 52.07
CA SER A 86 13.24 25.54 53.08
C SER A 86 13.22 26.37 54.36
N GLY A 87 13.58 25.74 55.47
CA GLY A 87 13.42 26.28 56.82
C GLY A 87 12.24 25.66 57.56
N GLY A 88 12.05 26.07 58.82
CA GLY A 88 10.99 25.54 59.70
C GLY A 88 11.45 25.35 61.15
N GLY A 89 10.61 25.74 62.10
CA GLY A 89 10.78 25.55 63.55
C GLY A 89 9.97 24.38 64.10
N THR A 90 10.02 24.20 65.43
CA THR A 90 9.55 23.02 66.20
C THR A 90 8.05 22.67 66.15
N TYR A 91 7.24 23.25 65.24
CA TYR A 91 5.82 22.92 65.10
C TYR A 91 5.57 22.07 63.84
N LYS A 92 5.21 20.80 64.05
CA LYS A 92 4.77 19.75 63.10
C LYS A 92 5.37 19.78 61.67
N SER A 93 6.30 18.84 61.48
CA SER A 93 6.87 18.31 60.23
C SER A 93 7.62 19.31 59.32
N PRO A 94 8.82 18.94 58.83
CA PRO A 94 9.53 19.75 57.84
C PRO A 94 8.67 19.92 56.59
N ILE A 95 8.62 21.13 56.06
CA ILE A 95 7.97 21.45 54.78
C ILE A 95 8.74 20.68 53.70
N GLU A 96 8.10 19.73 53.02
CA GLU A 96 8.69 19.00 51.91
C GLU A 96 8.83 19.92 50.67
N SER A 97 9.98 19.87 50.02
CA SER A 97 10.23 20.55 48.74
C SER A 97 9.32 19.97 47.64
N ALA A 98 8.57 20.82 46.94
CA ALA A 98 7.70 20.41 45.83
C ALA A 98 8.18 20.99 44.50
N SER A 99 8.57 20.13 43.55
CA SER A 99 8.83 20.53 42.15
C SER A 99 7.68 20.10 41.26
N TRP A 100 7.22 20.97 40.34
CA TRP A 100 6.30 20.60 39.27
C TRP A 100 6.86 21.04 37.92
N THR A 101 6.44 20.39 36.84
CA THR A 101 6.76 20.79 35.46
C THR A 101 5.46 21.08 34.74
N LEU A 102 5.24 22.33 34.32
CA LEU A 102 4.12 22.66 33.45
C LEU A 102 4.54 22.40 31.99
N LYS A 103 4.04 21.32 31.38
CA LYS A 103 4.09 21.16 29.92
C LYS A 103 2.83 21.80 29.34
N THR A 104 2.94 22.95 28.70
CA THR A 104 1.79 23.58 28.05
C THR A 104 1.41 22.78 26.80
N GLY A 105 0.28 22.07 26.86
CA GLY A 105 -0.36 21.40 25.73
C GLY A 105 -1.36 22.28 24.98
N HIS A 106 -1.19 23.61 25.01
CA HIS A 106 -2.16 24.59 24.47
C HIS A 106 -1.54 25.42 23.34
N PRO A 107 -2.34 25.91 22.37
CA PRO A 107 -1.85 26.45 21.11
C PRO A 107 -0.95 27.66 21.34
N ALA A 108 0.13 27.73 20.55
CA ALA A 108 1.08 28.82 20.44
C ALA A 108 0.52 30.19 20.87
N ILE A 109 0.69 30.55 22.14
CA ILE A 109 0.39 31.91 22.59
C ILE A 109 1.54 32.76 22.05
N ARG A 110 1.23 33.73 21.19
CA ARG A 110 2.17 34.81 20.85
C ARG A 110 2.37 35.63 22.12
N VAL A 111 3.36 35.26 22.93
CA VAL A 111 3.60 35.91 24.20
C VAL A 111 4.27 37.25 23.94
N GLN A 112 3.63 38.35 24.35
CA GLN A 112 4.18 39.71 24.26
C GLN A 112 5.22 39.99 25.38
N GLY A 113 6.05 39.00 25.74
CA GLY A 113 6.99 39.08 26.85
C GLY A 113 8.09 38.01 26.80
N GLY A 114 9.29 38.34 27.29
CA GLY A 114 10.46 37.45 27.34
C GLY A 114 11.76 38.19 27.02
N VAL A 115 11.94 38.62 25.77
CA VAL A 115 13.11 39.37 25.30
C VAL A 115 12.72 40.28 24.12
N ASP A 116 13.13 41.55 24.14
CA ASP A 116 13.11 42.44 22.97
C ASP A 116 14.52 42.50 22.39
N ILE A 117 14.68 42.19 21.11
CA ILE A 117 15.97 42.20 20.41
C ILE A 117 15.86 43.15 19.22
N ASN A 118 16.71 44.17 19.21
CA ASN A 118 16.90 45.05 18.07
C ASN A 118 18.20 44.69 17.32
N THR A 119 18.02 44.08 16.17
CA THR A 119 19.11 43.62 15.30
C THR A 119 19.82 44.76 14.57
N MET A 120 19.21 45.95 14.45
CA MET A 120 19.81 47.08 13.73
C MET A 120 20.91 47.77 14.53
N ASP A 121 20.76 47.88 15.85
CA ASP A 121 21.71 48.52 16.75
C ASP A 121 22.54 47.52 17.57
N GLY A 122 22.26 46.21 17.43
CA GLY A 122 22.95 45.16 18.17
C GLY A 122 22.62 45.17 19.65
N THR A 123 21.43 45.63 20.03
CA THR A 123 20.98 45.71 21.42
C THR A 123 19.83 44.76 21.71
N GLY A 124 19.75 44.29 22.95
CA GLY A 124 18.62 43.51 23.42
C GLY A 124 18.33 43.79 24.88
N ASN A 125 17.09 43.52 25.27
CA ASN A 125 16.56 43.72 26.62
C ASN A 125 15.77 42.49 27.05
N ILE A 126 16.07 41.95 28.23
CA ILE A 126 15.28 40.89 28.85
C ILE A 126 14.04 41.52 29.49
N ILE A 127 12.85 41.09 29.04
CA ILE A 127 11.56 41.56 29.56
C ILE A 127 10.97 40.47 30.45
N ILE A 128 10.93 40.73 31.75
CA ILE A 128 10.36 39.83 32.76
C ILE A 128 8.82 40.02 32.76
N GLY A 129 8.15 39.53 31.72
CA GLY A 129 6.73 39.83 31.46
C GLY A 129 5.74 38.89 32.16
N ASN A 130 6.00 37.57 32.16
CA ASN A 130 5.00 36.55 32.47
C ASN A 130 5.45 35.50 33.50
N PHE A 131 6.17 35.92 34.54
CA PHE A 131 6.37 35.06 35.71
C PHE A 131 4.99 34.68 36.28
N MET A 132 4.65 33.39 36.24
CA MET A 132 3.53 32.78 36.97
C MET A 132 2.12 33.32 36.68
N GLN A 133 1.79 33.79 35.47
CA GLN A 133 0.46 34.37 35.23
C GLN A 133 -0.73 33.37 35.26
N GLU A 134 -0.50 32.05 35.29
CA GLU A 134 -1.60 31.05 35.32
C GLU A 134 -1.33 29.79 36.18
N ALA A 135 -0.24 29.74 36.95
CA ALA A 135 -0.01 28.60 37.84
C ALA A 135 -0.77 28.82 39.16
N GLU A 136 -2.03 28.39 39.24
CA GLU A 136 -2.67 28.14 40.54
C GLU A 136 -1.73 27.24 41.36
N ILE A 137 -1.08 27.80 42.38
CA ILE A 137 -0.30 27.05 43.35
C ILE A 137 -1.29 26.12 44.08
N LYS A 138 -1.47 24.91 43.54
CA LYS A 138 -2.21 23.81 44.19
C LYS A 138 -1.38 23.09 45.25
N ALA A 139 -0.29 23.70 45.72
CA ALA A 139 0.32 23.28 46.98
C ALA A 139 -0.58 23.81 48.10
N SER A 140 -1.44 22.96 48.66
CA SER A 140 -2.22 23.23 49.87
C SER A 140 -1.29 23.70 51.00
N PRO A 141 -1.36 24.96 51.46
CA PRO A 141 -0.66 25.40 52.65
C PRO A 141 -1.68 25.99 53.62
N GLU A 142 -2.86 25.37 53.76
CA GLU A 142 -3.76 25.70 54.88
C GLU A 142 -3.09 25.40 56.23
N ASP A 143 -2.00 24.61 56.25
CA ASP A 143 -1.26 24.21 57.44
C ASP A 143 0.13 24.88 57.64
N ALA A 144 0.59 25.78 56.75
CA ALA A 144 1.91 26.43 56.88
C ALA A 144 1.90 27.94 56.49
N PRO A 145 1.42 28.83 57.38
CA PRO A 145 1.29 30.27 57.13
C PRO A 145 2.58 30.96 56.65
N GLY A 146 3.75 30.50 57.11
CA GLY A 146 5.05 31.07 56.75
C GLY A 146 5.51 30.76 55.33
N GLY A 147 5.13 29.60 54.77
CA GLY A 147 5.50 29.20 53.42
C GLY A 147 4.77 30.04 52.36
N ARG A 148 3.44 30.18 52.49
CA ARG A 148 2.63 31.00 51.58
C ARG A 148 3.08 32.47 51.59
N PHE A 149 3.33 33.01 52.77
CA PHE A 149 3.84 34.39 52.91
C PHE A 149 5.21 34.58 52.25
N ALA A 150 6.13 33.62 52.35
CA ALA A 150 7.43 33.70 51.68
C ALA A 150 7.29 33.71 50.14
N VAL A 151 6.34 32.97 49.59
CA VAL A 151 6.02 32.99 48.15
C VAL A 151 5.39 34.31 47.73
N ASP A 152 4.36 34.77 48.44
CA ASP A 152 3.69 36.04 48.15
C ASP A 152 4.69 37.22 48.21
N MET A 153 5.63 37.21 49.16
CA MET A 153 6.69 38.23 49.25
C MET A 153 7.72 38.14 48.13
N ALA A 154 8.06 36.93 47.67
CA ALA A 154 8.93 36.74 46.52
C ALA A 154 8.26 37.22 45.22
N GLU A 155 6.96 37.01 45.05
CA GLU A 155 6.14 37.56 43.96
C GLU A 155 6.12 39.09 44.01
N ILE A 156 5.87 39.69 45.18
CA ILE A 156 5.91 41.15 45.36
C ILE A 156 7.30 41.71 45.03
N ALA A 157 8.38 41.01 45.36
CA ALA A 157 9.74 41.43 45.04
C ALA A 157 10.01 41.40 43.52
N ILE A 158 9.50 40.38 42.83
CA ILE A 158 9.55 40.27 41.36
C ILE A 158 8.77 41.43 40.73
N ASP A 159 7.56 41.72 41.21
CA ASP A 159 6.74 42.81 40.67
C ASP A 159 7.30 44.19 41.00
N SER A 160 7.92 44.36 42.17
CA SER A 160 8.63 45.58 42.55
C SER A 160 9.91 45.80 41.73
N ALA A 161 10.55 44.72 41.27
CA ALA A 161 11.67 44.85 40.34
C ALA A 161 11.21 45.33 38.95
N LYS A 162 9.98 44.98 38.53
CA LYS A 162 9.36 45.38 37.26
C LYS A 162 8.82 46.82 37.28
N LEU A 163 8.25 47.27 38.40
CA LEU A 163 7.57 48.56 38.52
C LEU A 163 8.38 49.51 39.40
N SER A 164 8.61 50.75 38.96
CA SER A 164 9.25 51.76 39.81
C SER A 164 8.32 52.15 40.96
N GLY A 165 8.50 51.58 42.17
CA GLY A 165 7.74 52.00 43.34
C GLY A 165 7.93 51.15 44.61
N PHE A 166 7.94 51.83 45.76
CA PHE A 166 8.02 51.36 47.16
C PHE A 166 9.35 50.84 47.74
N PHE A 167 10.27 50.24 46.97
CA PHE A 167 11.46 49.56 47.55
C PHE A 167 12.85 50.11 47.18
N GLY A 168 12.92 51.29 46.55
CA GLY A 168 14.18 51.92 46.09
C GLY A 168 14.30 51.92 44.57
N SER A 169 15.40 52.49 44.03
CA SER A 169 15.60 52.57 42.58
C SER A 169 16.01 51.22 42.00
N ASN A 170 15.29 50.72 41.00
CA ASN A 170 15.61 49.50 40.25
C ASN A 170 16.51 49.76 39.01
N GLU A 171 17.08 50.96 38.86
CA GLU A 171 17.84 51.37 37.67
C GLU A 171 19.01 50.43 37.34
N SER A 172 19.80 50.03 38.35
CA SER A 172 20.93 49.09 38.16
C SER A 172 20.47 47.70 37.73
N PHE A 173 19.32 47.24 38.23
CA PHE A 173 18.71 45.97 37.86
C PHE A 173 18.23 46.03 36.40
N LEU A 174 17.44 47.05 36.04
CA LEU A 174 16.96 47.26 34.68
C LEU A 174 18.12 47.42 33.69
N LYS A 175 19.20 48.09 34.09
CA LYS A 175 20.41 48.20 33.27
C LYS A 175 21.07 46.84 33.02
N GLY A 176 21.13 45.98 34.04
CA GLY A 176 21.69 44.62 33.93
C GLY A 176 20.90 43.68 33.02
N LEU A 177 19.64 43.98 32.74
CA LEU A 177 18.80 43.24 31.79
C LEU A 177 19.03 43.65 30.32
N ASN A 178 19.79 44.72 30.08
CA ASN A 178 20.21 45.09 28.73
C ASN A 178 21.52 44.40 28.35
N PHE A 179 21.62 43.96 27.10
CA PHE A 179 22.83 43.37 26.54
C PHE A 179 23.10 43.90 25.14
N THR A 180 24.34 43.74 24.69
CA THR A 180 24.76 44.05 23.32
C THR A 180 25.32 42.81 22.64
N PHE A 181 25.15 42.70 21.33
CA PHE A 181 25.73 41.67 20.48
C PHE A 181 26.23 42.30 19.17
N ASP A 182 27.09 41.60 18.42
CA ASP A 182 27.52 42.07 17.10
C ASP A 182 26.38 41.89 16.08
N PRO A 183 25.77 42.97 15.57
CA PRO A 183 24.66 42.87 14.61
C PRO A 183 25.09 42.29 13.25
N LYS A 184 26.40 42.20 13.00
CA LYS A 184 26.97 41.60 11.77
C LYS A 184 27.27 40.11 11.93
N SER A 185 27.18 39.56 13.15
CA SER A 185 27.42 38.16 13.42
C SER A 185 26.27 37.29 12.92
N LYS A 186 26.59 36.12 12.36
CA LYS A 186 25.59 35.07 12.01
C LYS A 186 25.00 34.37 13.24
N ARG A 187 25.51 34.66 14.44
CA ARG A 187 25.05 34.13 15.72
C ARG A 187 25.00 35.25 16.76
N ILE A 188 23.89 35.38 17.46
CA ILE A 188 23.75 36.14 18.70
C ILE A 188 24.37 35.29 19.81
N SER A 189 25.29 35.85 20.58
CA SER A 189 25.77 35.29 21.84
C SER A 189 25.95 36.45 22.80
N ALA A 190 25.11 36.49 23.82
CA ALA A 190 25.16 37.47 24.88
C ALA A 190 24.81 36.79 26.20
N GLY A 191 25.30 37.36 27.30
CA GLY A 191 24.95 36.89 28.63
C GLY A 191 25.10 38.02 29.62
N GLY A 192 24.37 37.93 30.71
CA GLY A 192 24.38 38.96 31.73
C GLY A 192 23.79 38.46 33.04
N GLN A 193 23.93 39.30 34.04
CA GLN A 193 23.32 39.11 35.34
C GLN A 193 22.75 40.43 35.82
N ALA A 194 21.52 40.41 36.32
CA ALA A 194 20.87 41.52 36.99
C ALA A 194 20.47 41.08 38.38
N ASN A 195 20.81 41.87 39.39
CA ASN A 195 20.47 41.60 40.78
C ASN A 195 19.65 42.74 41.35
N TYR A 196 18.59 42.41 42.07
CA TYR A 196 17.74 43.33 42.79
C TYR A 196 17.57 42.82 44.22
N GLN A 197 17.55 43.73 45.19
CA GLN A 197 17.27 43.41 46.58
C GLN A 197 16.30 44.43 47.14
N GLY A 198 15.15 43.96 47.59
CA GLY A 198 14.12 44.75 48.26
C GLY A 198 14.00 44.35 49.72
N THR A 199 13.61 45.29 50.58
CA THR A 199 13.27 44.99 51.98
C THR A 199 11.91 45.56 52.32
N LEU A 200 10.97 44.68 52.63
CA LEU A 200 9.63 44.97 53.10
C LEU A 200 9.63 44.99 54.63
N LYS A 201 9.13 46.09 55.21
CA LYS A 201 8.86 46.18 56.64
C LYS A 201 7.38 46.45 56.86
N ASP A 202 6.70 45.53 57.52
CA ASP A 202 5.37 45.77 58.07
C ASP A 202 5.53 46.12 59.55
N GLU A 203 5.37 47.41 59.87
CA GLU A 203 5.47 47.93 61.24
C GLU A 203 4.35 47.41 62.16
N SER A 204 3.21 46.99 61.60
CA SER A 204 2.06 46.48 62.37
C SER A 204 2.22 45.01 62.77
N ALA A 205 2.93 44.22 61.95
CA ALA A 205 3.20 42.80 62.21
C ALA A 205 4.62 42.53 62.74
N ASN A 206 5.47 43.56 62.85
CA ASN A 206 6.88 43.47 63.19
C ASN A 206 7.66 42.49 62.28
N ILE A 207 7.25 42.42 61.02
CA ILE A 207 7.80 41.53 60.00
C ILE A 207 8.81 42.33 59.17
N THR A 208 10.04 41.82 59.08
CA THR A 208 10.99 42.24 58.05
C THR A 208 11.17 41.11 57.06
N SER A 209 10.80 41.33 55.80
CA SER A 209 11.12 40.45 54.67
C SER A 209 12.23 41.08 53.84
N THR A 210 13.34 40.37 53.67
CA THR A 210 14.34 40.71 52.65
C THR A 210 14.14 39.79 51.47
N SER A 211 13.91 40.35 50.28
CA SER A 211 13.78 39.59 49.05
C SER A 211 14.91 39.95 48.09
N SER A 212 15.68 38.97 47.62
CA SER A 212 16.66 39.18 46.55
C SER A 212 16.23 38.47 45.30
N LEU A 213 16.21 39.17 44.18
CA LEU A 213 16.00 38.65 42.84
C LEU A 213 17.33 38.67 42.09
N SER A 214 17.90 37.50 41.81
CA SER A 214 19.01 37.36 40.86
C SER A 214 18.46 36.82 39.55
N VAL A 215 18.78 37.47 38.43
CA VAL A 215 18.46 37.03 37.07
C VAL A 215 19.77 36.85 36.33
N THR A 216 20.16 35.60 36.08
CA THR A 216 21.19 35.30 35.07
C THR A 216 20.51 34.95 33.76
N TYR A 217 21.08 35.39 32.64
CA TYR A 217 20.57 35.04 31.32
C TYR A 217 21.72 34.76 30.36
N THR A 218 21.46 33.85 29.42
CA THR A 218 22.28 33.61 28.25
C THR A 218 21.36 33.62 27.04
N VAL A 219 21.69 34.43 26.05
CA VAL A 219 20.97 34.60 24.78
C VAL A 219 21.87 34.06 23.70
N THR A 220 21.52 32.92 23.13
CA THR A 220 22.22 32.34 21.97
C THR A 220 21.25 32.09 20.85
N SER A 221 21.51 32.63 19.66
CA SER A 221 20.74 32.26 18.46
C SER A 221 21.34 31.00 17.83
N GLY A 222 20.47 30.03 17.55
CA GLY A 222 20.85 28.71 17.05
C GLY A 222 20.25 27.66 17.97
N VAL A 223 19.86 26.52 17.40
CA VAL A 223 19.26 25.42 18.16
C VAL A 223 20.12 25.16 19.39
N PRO A 224 19.59 25.30 20.61
CA PRO A 224 20.16 24.68 21.78
C PRO A 224 19.91 23.21 21.53
N VAL A 225 20.82 22.54 20.83
CA VAL A 225 20.64 21.11 20.63
C VAL A 225 20.91 20.57 22.05
N GLU A 226 19.88 20.06 22.73
CA GLU A 226 20.15 19.14 23.81
C GLU A 226 20.68 17.86 23.14
N LEU A 227 21.52 17.08 23.81
CA LEU A 227 21.99 15.80 23.27
C LEU A 227 20.77 15.03 22.72
N ARG A 228 20.79 14.63 21.45
CA ARG A 228 19.67 13.96 20.79
C ARG A 228 20.09 12.64 20.18
N ALA A 229 19.19 11.66 20.17
CA ALA A 229 19.32 10.47 19.36
C ALA A 229 18.57 10.68 18.03
N VAL A 230 19.22 10.41 16.90
CA VAL A 230 18.63 10.59 15.56
C VAL A 230 18.62 9.26 14.83
N LEU A 231 17.46 8.89 14.27
CA LEU A 231 17.31 7.77 13.36
C LEU A 231 17.56 8.23 11.92
N ILE A 232 18.35 7.45 11.19
CA ILE A 232 18.78 7.73 9.82
C ILE A 232 18.53 6.47 8.99
N PRO A 233 17.45 6.42 8.19
CA PRO A 233 17.24 5.32 7.26
C PRO A 233 18.38 5.23 6.24
N LYS A 234 18.79 4.02 5.91
CA LYS A 234 19.69 3.77 4.78
C LYS A 234 18.92 3.50 3.50
N GLY A 235 19.41 4.07 2.41
CA GLY A 235 18.76 3.96 1.11
C GLY A 235 17.50 4.81 1.02
N ASP A 236 16.61 4.44 0.10
CA ASP A 236 15.35 5.15 -0.14
C ASP A 236 14.21 4.54 0.69
N TYR A 237 14.18 4.87 1.98
CA TYR A 237 13.18 4.35 2.93
C TYR A 237 11.74 4.56 2.45
N LYS A 238 11.45 5.73 1.87
CA LYS A 238 10.10 6.04 1.38
C LYS A 238 9.66 5.13 0.25
N LYS A 239 10.58 4.53 -0.51
CA LYS A 239 10.30 3.58 -1.59
C LYS A 239 10.47 2.11 -1.21
N TRP A 240 10.83 1.81 0.03
CA TRP A 240 11.06 0.44 0.45
C TRP A 240 9.72 -0.29 0.63
N LEU A 241 9.61 -1.47 0.03
CA LEU A 241 8.44 -2.35 0.15
C LEU A 241 8.85 -3.68 0.81
N PRO A 242 8.04 -4.24 1.72
CA PRO A 242 8.30 -5.56 2.27
C PRO A 242 8.19 -6.65 1.19
N ARG A 243 8.99 -7.71 1.31
CA ARG A 243 8.98 -8.86 0.40
C ARG A 243 8.91 -10.16 1.17
N ALA A 244 8.19 -11.11 0.62
CA ALA A 244 8.16 -12.49 1.10
C ALA A 244 9.19 -13.37 0.38
N LYS A 245 9.59 -14.44 1.07
CA LYS A 245 10.35 -15.54 0.47
C LYS A 245 10.01 -16.89 1.12
N GLY A 246 9.81 -16.89 2.43
CA GLY A 246 9.33 -18.05 3.17
C GLY A 246 9.24 -17.78 4.67
N PRO A 247 8.62 -18.67 5.45
CA PRO A 247 8.28 -18.42 6.85
C PRO A 247 9.51 -18.21 7.74
N ASP A 248 10.63 -18.87 7.39
CA ASP A 248 11.90 -18.80 8.13
C ASP A 248 13.02 -18.11 7.34
N THR A 249 12.72 -17.61 6.14
CA THR A 249 13.71 -16.92 5.29
C THR A 249 13.24 -15.51 4.99
N PRO A 250 13.98 -14.47 5.41
CA PRO A 250 13.58 -13.10 5.12
C PRO A 250 13.59 -12.84 3.61
N GLY A 251 12.58 -12.12 3.12
CA GLY A 251 12.50 -11.75 1.70
C GLY A 251 13.41 -10.56 1.38
N ASN A 252 13.36 -9.51 2.19
CA ASN A 252 14.28 -8.38 2.14
C ASN A 252 14.47 -7.71 3.51
N THR A 253 15.34 -6.71 3.57
CA THR A 253 15.67 -5.99 4.80
C THR A 253 15.66 -4.48 4.59
N ILE A 254 15.47 -3.75 5.67
CA ILE A 254 15.68 -2.30 5.77
C ILE A 254 16.61 -2.00 6.93
N THR A 255 17.46 -0.98 6.79
CA THR A 255 18.46 -0.63 7.81
C THR A 255 18.30 0.81 8.25
N PHE A 256 18.37 1.03 9.56
CA PHE A 256 18.41 2.35 10.19
C PHE A 256 19.68 2.47 11.00
N ASP A 257 20.39 3.58 10.86
CA ASP A 257 21.42 3.97 11.81
C ASP A 257 20.79 4.84 12.89
N VAL A 258 21.20 4.65 14.14
CA VAL A 258 20.94 5.57 15.24
C VAL A 258 22.24 6.25 15.62
N GLU A 259 22.24 7.57 15.75
CA GLU A 259 23.40 8.37 16.13
C GLU A 259 23.06 9.33 17.27
N LEU A 260 23.93 9.40 18.28
CA LEU A 260 23.93 10.51 19.23
C LEU A 260 24.50 11.76 18.55
N ARG A 261 23.79 12.87 18.64
CA ARG A 261 24.22 14.17 18.15
C ARG A 261 24.30 15.18 19.29
N ASP A 262 25.43 15.87 19.32
CA ASP A 262 25.75 16.91 20.30
C ASP A 262 24.91 18.17 20.10
N PRO A 263 24.98 19.08 21.10
CA PRO A 263 24.40 20.41 21.07
C PRO A 263 24.65 21.29 19.83
N GLU A 264 25.66 20.96 19.04
CA GLU A 264 26.05 21.70 17.84
C GLU A 264 25.57 21.00 16.55
N GLY A 265 24.79 19.93 16.67
CA GLY A 265 24.26 19.13 15.56
C GLY A 265 25.25 18.12 14.97
N GLY A 266 26.52 18.15 15.38
CA GLY A 266 27.55 17.16 15.04
C GLY A 266 27.39 15.86 15.81
N LYS A 267 28.15 14.81 15.42
CA LYS A 267 28.20 13.54 16.16
C LYS A 267 28.70 13.77 17.59
N ALA A 268 28.12 13.04 18.54
CA ALA A 268 28.49 13.16 19.95
C ALA A 268 29.98 12.87 20.18
N LYS A 269 30.70 13.85 20.73
CA LYS A 269 32.15 13.72 20.98
C LYS A 269 32.48 12.99 22.26
N GLU A 270 31.69 13.17 23.32
CA GLU A 270 32.02 12.61 24.64
C GLU A 270 30.98 11.63 25.19
N LYS A 271 29.71 11.76 24.81
CA LYS A 271 28.64 10.91 25.33
C LYS A 271 28.53 9.59 24.59
N THR A 272 28.25 8.54 25.34
CA THR A 272 27.97 7.18 24.86
C THR A 272 26.68 6.68 25.47
N ALA A 273 26.06 5.68 24.83
CA ALA A 273 24.80 5.10 25.26
C ALA A 273 24.76 3.58 24.98
N GLN A 274 23.81 2.94 25.63
CA GLN A 274 23.20 1.71 25.15
C GLN A 274 21.93 2.04 24.38
N PHE A 275 21.76 1.44 23.21
CA PHE A 275 20.53 1.56 22.42
C PHE A 275 19.65 0.34 22.68
N GLU A 276 18.41 0.58 23.09
CA GLU A 276 17.35 -0.40 23.19
C GLU A 276 16.41 -0.22 22.01
N ILE A 277 16.14 -1.30 21.28
CA ILE A 277 15.38 -1.30 20.03
C ILE A 277 14.14 -2.14 20.25
N GLU A 278 13.00 -1.64 19.77
CA GLU A 278 11.73 -2.35 19.84
C GLU A 278 10.96 -2.16 18.53
N LEU A 279 10.37 -3.27 18.06
CA LEU A 279 9.37 -3.29 17.00
C LEU A 279 7.99 -3.35 17.66
N LEU A 280 7.19 -2.32 17.41
CA LEU A 280 5.83 -2.16 17.89
C LEU A 280 4.85 -2.50 16.76
N GLU A 281 3.64 -2.91 17.15
CA GLU A 281 2.50 -3.08 16.22
C GLU A 281 2.83 -3.95 14.99
N THR A 282 3.73 -4.94 15.13
CA THR A 282 4.11 -5.77 14.00
C THR A 282 2.95 -6.65 13.55
N SER A 283 2.69 -6.70 12.25
CA SER A 283 1.70 -7.61 11.68
C SER A 283 2.07 -9.08 11.91
N ARG A 284 1.03 -9.93 11.84
CA ARG A 284 1.09 -11.39 12.05
C ARG A 284 0.12 -12.08 11.12
N HIS A 285 0.31 -11.92 9.82
CA HIS A 285 -0.59 -12.52 8.84
C HIS A 285 -0.37 -14.04 8.76
N PRO A 286 -1.42 -14.85 8.48
CA PRO A 286 -1.24 -16.26 8.17
C PRO A 286 -0.35 -16.44 6.94
N GLY A 287 0.67 -17.29 7.02
CA GLY A 287 1.59 -17.50 5.90
C GLY A 287 2.56 -16.34 5.65
N THR A 288 2.96 -16.15 4.40
CA THR A 288 3.88 -15.06 3.99
C THR A 288 3.37 -14.22 2.82
N THR A 289 2.36 -14.73 2.12
CA THR A 289 1.65 -14.14 0.99
C THR A 289 0.21 -14.66 1.01
N MET A 290 -0.63 -14.16 0.10
CA MET A 290 -2.05 -14.52 0.02
C MET A 290 -2.31 -16.01 -0.23
N ASN A 291 -1.38 -16.72 -0.86
CA ASN A 291 -1.56 -18.12 -1.25
C ASN A 291 -0.57 -19.11 -0.59
N SER A 292 0.54 -18.66 0.00
CA SER A 292 1.54 -19.59 0.57
C SER A 292 2.48 -18.98 1.63
N PRO A 293 3.03 -19.79 2.57
CA PRO A 293 2.58 -21.13 2.97
C PRO A 293 1.31 -21.06 3.84
N TRP A 294 0.61 -22.18 4.07
CA TRP A 294 -0.69 -22.15 4.79
C TRP A 294 -0.60 -22.25 6.32
N THR A 295 0.56 -21.96 6.92
CA THR A 295 0.75 -22.11 8.37
C THR A 295 1.54 -20.96 8.98
N GLY A 296 1.28 -20.71 10.27
CA GLY A 296 2.06 -19.83 11.13
C GLY A 296 1.44 -18.44 11.31
N VAL A 297 1.57 -17.91 12.54
CA VAL A 297 1.29 -16.51 12.91
C VAL A 297 2.47 -15.99 13.70
N ALA A 298 3.60 -15.82 13.01
CA ALA A 298 4.80 -15.21 13.56
C ALA A 298 4.77 -13.68 13.32
N PRO A 299 5.60 -12.87 14.00
CA PRO A 299 5.79 -11.49 13.58
C PRO A 299 6.33 -11.43 12.15
N ASP A 300 5.75 -10.55 11.32
CA ASP A 300 6.15 -10.41 9.92
C ASP A 300 7.41 -9.56 9.74
N LEU A 301 7.76 -8.76 10.76
CA LEU A 301 9.01 -8.03 10.88
C LEU A 301 9.82 -8.56 12.07
N LYS A 302 11.12 -8.84 11.86
CA LYS A 302 12.01 -9.32 12.93
C LYS A 302 13.40 -8.69 12.84
N ILE A 303 13.98 -8.42 14.00
CA ILE A 303 15.40 -8.15 14.17
C ILE A 303 16.09 -9.51 14.31
N LEU A 304 16.86 -9.91 13.30
CA LEU A 304 17.59 -11.17 13.32
C LEU A 304 19.02 -10.95 13.80
N LYS A 305 19.47 -11.75 14.78
CA LYS A 305 20.86 -11.72 15.25
C LYS A 305 21.88 -11.95 14.11
N ALA A 306 21.55 -12.83 13.16
CA ALA A 306 22.39 -13.10 11.99
C ALA A 306 22.61 -11.86 11.11
N ASN A 307 21.58 -11.03 10.94
CA ASN A 307 21.66 -9.78 10.16
C ASN A 307 22.20 -8.61 11.00
N ASN A 308 22.31 -8.79 12.32
CA ASN A 308 22.71 -7.77 13.27
C ASN A 308 23.81 -8.28 14.23
N PRO A 309 24.98 -8.70 13.73
CA PRO A 309 26.01 -9.35 14.55
C PRO A 309 26.58 -8.45 15.66
N LYS A 310 26.43 -7.12 15.54
CA LYS A 310 26.92 -6.12 16.51
C LYS A 310 25.95 -5.81 17.65
N LEU A 311 24.69 -6.22 17.56
CA LEU A 311 23.76 -6.12 18.70
C LEU A 311 24.23 -7.08 19.78
N ALA A 312 24.16 -6.74 21.05
CA ALA A 312 24.55 -7.63 22.14
C ALA A 312 23.49 -8.72 22.32
N GLU A 313 22.23 -8.30 22.42
CA GLU A 313 21.07 -9.13 22.70
C GLU A 313 19.98 -8.91 21.65
N VAL A 314 19.28 -9.98 21.29
CA VAL A 314 18.10 -9.97 20.41
C VAL A 314 17.13 -10.98 21.01
N SER A 315 15.87 -10.59 21.20
CA SER A 315 14.86 -11.48 21.76
C SER A 315 14.56 -12.66 20.82
N PRO A 316 14.12 -13.82 21.34
CA PRO A 316 13.82 -15.00 20.50
C PRO A 316 12.79 -14.75 19.41
N ASP A 317 11.82 -13.86 19.64
CA ASP A 317 10.80 -13.43 18.67
C ASP A 317 11.28 -12.31 17.73
N GLY A 318 12.49 -11.81 17.93
CA GLY A 318 13.10 -10.73 17.15
C GLY A 318 12.41 -9.38 17.30
N GLN A 319 11.56 -9.18 18.30
CA GLN A 319 10.82 -7.92 18.50
C GLN A 319 11.61 -6.88 19.30
N THR A 320 12.58 -7.30 20.10
CA THR A 320 13.42 -6.39 20.87
C THR A 320 14.89 -6.72 20.70
N ALA A 321 15.75 -5.72 20.82
CA ALA A 321 17.19 -5.90 20.82
C ALA A 321 17.89 -4.83 21.67
N LYS A 322 19.11 -5.14 22.10
CA LYS A 322 19.97 -4.20 22.82
C LYS A 322 21.38 -4.21 22.27
N THR A 323 22.01 -3.04 22.21
CA THR A 323 23.44 -2.95 21.95
C THR A 323 24.26 -3.18 23.23
N ALA A 324 25.58 -3.28 23.09
CA ALA A 324 26.48 -3.03 24.21
C ALA A 324 26.37 -1.57 24.67
N LYS A 325 26.79 -1.29 25.91
CA LYS A 325 27.04 0.08 26.42
C LYS A 325 28.26 0.69 25.74
N GLY A 326 28.47 2.00 25.89
CA GLY A 326 29.66 2.67 25.39
C GLY A 326 29.62 3.03 23.91
N LEU A 327 28.46 3.00 23.26
CA LEU A 327 28.33 3.27 21.84
C LEU A 327 27.83 4.69 21.56
N LYS A 328 28.33 5.29 20.48
CA LYS A 328 27.87 6.60 19.98
C LYS A 328 26.82 6.47 18.88
N SER A 329 26.78 5.30 18.27
CA SER A 329 25.89 4.97 17.16
C SER A 329 25.71 3.46 17.09
N ALA A 330 24.59 3.03 16.53
CA ALA A 330 24.34 1.64 16.19
C ALA A 330 23.64 1.55 14.84
N SER A 331 23.67 0.36 14.25
CA SER A 331 22.97 0.06 12.99
C SER A 331 22.01 -1.08 13.25
N ILE A 332 20.76 -0.90 12.87
CA ILE A 332 19.64 -1.80 13.10
C ILE A 332 19.12 -2.24 11.73
N THR A 333 19.15 -3.55 11.47
CA THR A 333 18.56 -4.14 10.27
C THR A 333 17.32 -4.93 10.63
N VAL A 334 16.17 -4.50 10.11
CA VAL A 334 14.87 -5.15 10.25
C VAL A 334 14.63 -6.01 9.01
N SER A 335 14.16 -7.23 9.20
CA SER A 335 13.94 -8.21 8.12
C SER A 335 12.45 -8.50 7.96
N SER A 336 11.97 -8.48 6.72
CA SER A 336 10.58 -8.78 6.36
C SER A 336 10.42 -10.26 5.98
N PHE A 337 9.34 -10.86 6.48
CA PHE A 337 8.96 -12.25 6.24
C PHE A 337 7.62 -12.39 5.51
N ASP A 338 6.82 -11.32 5.44
CA ASP A 338 5.54 -11.28 4.73
C ASP A 338 5.55 -10.18 3.66
N GLY A 339 4.80 -10.40 2.58
CA GLY A 339 4.64 -9.46 1.49
C GLY A 339 3.91 -8.18 1.88
N ALA A 340 3.19 -8.12 2.99
CA ALA A 340 2.59 -6.93 3.58
C ALA A 340 3.11 -6.67 5.01
N ALA A 341 4.32 -7.13 5.33
CA ALA A 341 4.89 -6.96 6.67
C ALA A 341 4.91 -5.49 7.09
N MET A 342 4.26 -5.18 8.20
CA MET A 342 4.19 -3.82 8.75
C MET A 342 4.49 -3.78 10.25
N GLY A 343 4.83 -2.59 10.76
CA GLY A 343 5.08 -2.31 12.17
C GLY A 343 5.74 -0.95 12.36
N LYS A 344 6.12 -0.61 13.60
CA LYS A 344 6.80 0.64 13.95
C LYS A 344 8.11 0.36 14.67
N LEU A 345 9.17 1.07 14.29
CA LEU A 345 10.48 1.02 14.95
C LEU A 345 10.60 2.15 15.96
N THR A 346 10.94 1.80 17.20
CA THR A 346 11.38 2.75 18.23
C THR A 346 12.77 2.39 18.75
N VAL A 347 13.56 3.41 19.08
CA VAL A 347 14.89 3.24 19.65
C VAL A 347 15.08 4.19 20.83
N LEU A 348 15.40 3.65 22.00
CA LEU A 348 15.75 4.40 23.20
C LEU A 348 17.27 4.38 23.40
N ALA A 349 17.89 5.55 23.54
CA ALA A 349 19.28 5.70 23.90
C ALA A 349 19.40 6.01 25.40
N ARG A 350 19.88 5.04 26.19
CA ARG A 350 20.18 5.23 27.62
C ARG A 350 21.61 5.72 27.76
N ILE A 351 21.80 6.96 28.21
CA ILE A 351 23.12 7.59 28.29
C ILE A 351 23.94 6.93 29.41
N ASP A 352 25.19 6.57 29.10
CA ASP A 352 26.05 5.91 30.07
C ASP A 352 26.42 6.86 31.22
N GLY A 353 26.23 6.40 32.46
CA GLY A 353 26.59 7.15 33.66
C GLY A 353 25.58 8.24 34.07
N GLU A 354 24.42 8.31 33.41
CA GLU A 354 23.34 9.25 33.71
C GLU A 354 21.98 8.54 33.73
N ASP A 355 20.99 9.14 34.40
CA ASP A 355 19.59 8.68 34.34
C ASP A 355 18.85 9.19 33.08
N THR A 356 19.58 9.81 32.15
CA THR A 356 19.04 10.38 30.91
C THR A 356 18.69 9.28 29.90
N VAL A 357 17.45 9.29 29.39
CA VAL A 357 16.99 8.44 28.29
C VAL A 357 16.44 9.30 27.17
N LEU A 358 16.96 9.10 25.96
CA LEU A 358 16.53 9.82 24.76
C LEU A 358 15.78 8.87 23.83
N THR A 359 14.64 9.30 23.30
CA THR A 359 13.96 8.59 22.21
C THR A 359 14.51 9.08 20.89
N ALA A 360 14.98 8.15 20.05
CA ALA A 360 15.54 8.49 18.76
C ALA A 360 14.44 8.99 17.81
N GLN A 361 14.75 10.06 17.08
CA GLN A 361 13.78 10.73 16.20
C GLN A 361 14.21 10.67 14.75
N LEU A 362 13.27 10.38 13.86
CA LEU A 362 13.36 10.66 12.42
C LEU A 362 12.76 12.05 12.15
N ASP A 363 13.42 12.84 11.28
CA ASP A 363 13.00 14.20 10.89
C ASP A 363 12.64 15.14 12.07
N SER A 364 13.33 14.96 13.21
CA SER A 364 13.20 15.74 14.46
C SER A 364 11.88 15.64 15.22
N HIS A 365 10.91 14.83 14.76
CA HIS A 365 9.58 14.75 15.39
C HIS A 365 9.01 13.33 15.46
N VAL A 366 9.44 12.40 14.60
CA VAL A 366 8.88 11.05 14.52
C VAL A 366 9.66 10.10 15.42
N THR A 367 9.07 9.67 16.54
CA THR A 367 9.70 8.75 17.51
C THR A 367 9.32 7.28 17.28
N GLU A 368 8.25 7.03 16.54
CA GLU A 368 7.80 5.71 16.11
C GLU A 368 7.78 5.71 14.58
N VAL A 369 8.78 5.06 13.97
CA VAL A 369 8.97 5.09 12.52
C VAL A 369 8.26 3.90 11.90
N SER A 370 7.22 4.14 11.10
CA SER A 370 6.52 3.08 10.36
C SER A 370 7.48 2.35 9.42
N ILE A 371 7.38 1.02 9.36
CA ILE A 371 8.08 0.16 8.39
C ILE A 371 7.00 -0.73 7.77
N PRO A 372 6.68 -0.61 6.48
CA PRO A 372 7.18 0.38 5.51
C PRO A 372 6.73 1.82 5.85
N TYR A 373 7.21 2.80 5.08
CA TYR A 373 6.66 4.16 5.15
C TYR A 373 5.18 4.13 4.76
N ASP A 374 4.34 4.61 5.67
CA ASP A 374 2.88 4.62 5.60
C ASP A 374 2.43 5.88 6.38
N LEU A 375 2.07 6.95 5.66
CA LEU A 375 1.74 8.25 6.25
C LEU A 375 0.29 8.34 6.70
N ASP A 376 -0.62 7.68 5.98
CA ASP A 376 -2.06 7.72 6.26
C ASP A 376 -2.49 6.61 7.24
N GLY A 377 -1.60 5.67 7.55
CA GLY A 377 -1.80 4.59 8.51
C GLY A 377 -2.73 3.49 8.00
N ASN A 378 -2.87 3.34 6.68
CA ASN A 378 -3.82 2.41 6.07
C ASN A 378 -3.27 0.99 5.91
N THR A 379 -2.02 0.72 6.34
CA THR A 379 -1.31 -0.57 6.29
C THR A 379 -0.74 -0.97 4.92
N ILE A 380 -0.92 -0.15 3.89
CA ILE A 380 -0.24 -0.25 2.60
C ILE A 380 0.90 0.78 2.57
N ALA A 381 2.01 0.45 1.92
CA ALA A 381 3.08 1.43 1.75
C ALA A 381 2.69 2.50 0.73
N ASP A 382 2.77 3.78 1.09
CA ASP A 382 2.47 4.93 0.21
C ASP A 382 3.14 4.80 -1.17
N ALA A 383 4.39 4.31 -1.22
CA ALA A 383 5.11 4.17 -2.47
C ALA A 383 4.50 3.15 -3.44
N TRP A 384 3.84 2.10 -2.94
CA TRP A 384 3.11 1.18 -3.80
C TRP A 384 1.78 1.80 -4.25
N GLU A 385 1.10 2.53 -3.36
CA GLU A 385 -0.16 3.19 -3.72
C GLU A 385 0.01 4.29 -4.75
N GLU A 386 1.04 5.12 -4.60
CA GLU A 386 1.43 6.15 -5.57
C GLU A 386 1.79 5.52 -6.92
N ALA A 387 2.53 4.42 -6.93
CA ALA A 387 2.92 3.73 -8.17
C ALA A 387 1.72 3.12 -8.91
N ASN A 388 0.65 2.78 -8.18
CA ASN A 388 -0.53 2.13 -8.72
C ASN A 388 -1.76 3.05 -8.78
N ASP A 389 -1.63 4.35 -8.51
CA ASP A 389 -2.73 5.33 -8.52
C ASP A 389 -3.91 4.94 -7.59
N VAL A 390 -3.61 4.35 -6.42
CA VAL A 390 -4.60 3.91 -5.42
C VAL A 390 -4.47 4.62 -4.07
N LEU A 391 -3.60 5.64 -3.97
CA LEU A 391 -3.38 6.40 -2.73
C LEU A 391 -4.69 6.98 -2.17
N GLY A 392 -5.01 6.63 -0.92
CA GLY A 392 -6.20 7.08 -0.21
C GLY A 392 -7.51 6.41 -0.67
N LYS A 393 -7.45 5.36 -1.51
CA LYS A 393 -8.61 4.54 -1.84
C LYS A 393 -8.90 3.52 -0.73
N PRO A 394 -10.15 3.03 -0.58
CA PRO A 394 -10.46 1.98 0.37
C PRO A 394 -9.71 0.67 0.05
N LEU A 395 -9.18 0.02 1.09
CA LEU A 395 -8.35 -1.18 0.96
C LEU A 395 -9.07 -2.40 0.37
N ASN A 396 -10.41 -2.42 0.44
CA ASN A 396 -11.26 -3.49 -0.09
C ASN A 396 -11.78 -3.20 -1.51
N THR A 397 -11.21 -2.22 -2.20
CA THR A 397 -11.55 -1.95 -3.61
C THR A 397 -10.99 -3.04 -4.53
N ASP A 398 -11.76 -3.37 -5.56
CA ASP A 398 -11.49 -4.38 -6.59
C ASP A 398 -11.96 -3.73 -7.92
N GLU A 399 -11.18 -2.74 -8.38
CA GLU A 399 -11.57 -1.79 -9.44
C GLU A 399 -10.92 -2.10 -10.79
N ASP A 400 -10.32 -3.28 -10.95
CA ASP A 400 -9.58 -3.72 -12.13
C ASP A 400 -10.42 -3.61 -13.40
N ALA A 401 -10.12 -2.59 -14.20
CA ALA A 401 -10.94 -2.22 -15.34
C ALA A 401 -10.51 -2.94 -16.63
N GLU A 402 -9.26 -3.41 -16.71
CA GLU A 402 -8.70 -4.02 -17.91
C GLU A 402 -8.47 -5.53 -17.75
N PRO A 403 -8.78 -6.38 -18.76
CA PRO A 403 -9.66 -6.09 -19.88
C PRO A 403 -11.10 -5.80 -19.41
N MET A 404 -11.86 -5.06 -20.24
CA MET A 404 -13.25 -4.70 -19.93
C MET A 404 -14.15 -5.93 -19.75
N GLY A 405 -13.92 -6.99 -20.54
CA GLY A 405 -14.63 -8.26 -20.39
C GLY A 405 -16.15 -8.11 -20.41
N ASP A 406 -16.81 -8.75 -19.45
CA ASP A 406 -18.27 -8.69 -19.25
C ASP A 406 -18.79 -7.37 -18.65
N ARG A 407 -17.94 -6.35 -18.54
CA ARG A 407 -18.18 -5.01 -17.99
C ARG A 407 -18.26 -4.95 -16.46
N ASN A 408 -18.03 -6.06 -15.77
CA ASN A 408 -17.76 -6.00 -14.35
C ASN A 408 -16.30 -5.58 -14.12
N ASN A 409 -16.08 -4.72 -13.14
CA ASN A 409 -14.75 -4.39 -12.66
C ASN A 409 -14.26 -5.48 -11.72
N GLY A 410 -12.94 -5.52 -11.56
CA GLY A 410 -12.32 -6.38 -10.59
C GLY A 410 -12.10 -7.81 -11.09
N ASP A 411 -11.19 -8.50 -10.42
CA ASP A 411 -10.94 -9.92 -10.59
C ASP A 411 -11.23 -10.73 -9.33
N GLY A 412 -11.75 -10.09 -8.27
CA GLY A 412 -12.08 -10.71 -7.00
C GLY A 412 -10.99 -10.54 -5.95
N LEU A 413 -9.89 -9.84 -6.28
CA LEU A 413 -8.83 -9.48 -5.36
C LEU A 413 -8.95 -8.02 -4.94
N THR A 414 -8.84 -7.78 -3.64
CA THR A 414 -8.81 -6.41 -3.14
C THR A 414 -7.43 -5.78 -3.31
N THR A 415 -7.36 -4.45 -3.40
CA THR A 415 -6.11 -3.68 -3.42
C THR A 415 -5.13 -4.11 -2.31
N TRP A 416 -5.63 -4.48 -1.13
CA TRP A 416 -4.80 -5.00 -0.05
C TRP A 416 -4.24 -6.41 -0.33
N GLU A 417 -5.03 -7.31 -0.91
CA GLU A 417 -4.60 -8.66 -1.27
C GLU A 417 -3.56 -8.61 -2.41
N GLU A 418 -3.77 -7.73 -3.38
CA GLU A 418 -2.83 -7.44 -4.46
C GLU A 418 -1.53 -6.80 -3.96
N TYR A 419 -1.65 -5.83 -3.03
CA TYR A 419 -0.50 -5.26 -2.35
C TYR A 419 0.25 -6.35 -1.59
N ARG A 420 -0.39 -7.19 -0.79
CA ARG A 420 0.31 -8.27 -0.06
C ARG A 420 0.98 -9.24 -1.02
N GLY A 421 0.30 -9.56 -2.11
CA GLY A 421 0.81 -10.33 -3.22
C GLY A 421 0.81 -11.84 -2.97
N PHE A 422 1.41 -12.55 -3.92
CA PHE A 422 1.33 -13.99 -4.08
C PHE A 422 2.72 -14.61 -4.26
N LEU A 423 2.84 -15.92 -4.08
CA LEU A 423 3.98 -16.72 -4.49
C LEU A 423 3.67 -17.45 -5.79
N GLU A 424 4.53 -17.29 -6.78
CA GLU A 424 4.54 -18.03 -8.04
C GLU A 424 5.94 -18.61 -8.25
N ASP A 425 6.06 -19.94 -8.30
CA ASP A 425 7.36 -20.64 -8.44
C ASP A 425 8.39 -20.17 -7.40
N GLY A 426 7.94 -20.05 -6.14
CA GLY A 426 8.73 -19.59 -5.00
C GLY A 426 9.15 -18.12 -5.05
N LYS A 427 8.63 -17.34 -6.00
CA LYS A 427 8.91 -15.90 -6.15
C LYS A 427 7.72 -15.08 -5.71
N HIS A 428 7.98 -14.11 -4.83
CA HIS A 428 6.95 -13.16 -4.42
C HIS A 428 6.67 -12.18 -5.56
N ILE A 429 5.40 -12.09 -5.93
CA ILE A 429 4.84 -11.18 -6.93
C ILE A 429 3.74 -10.34 -6.30
N ARG A 430 3.56 -9.11 -6.79
CA ARG A 430 2.36 -8.29 -6.56
C ARG A 430 1.64 -8.14 -7.89
N THR A 431 0.34 -7.98 -7.84
CA THR A 431 -0.50 -7.73 -9.01
C THR A 431 -0.72 -6.22 -9.22
N ASP A 432 -1.34 -5.87 -10.34
CA ASP A 432 -1.60 -4.49 -10.77
C ASP A 432 -3.10 -4.21 -10.61
N PRO A 433 -3.54 -3.34 -9.68
CA PRO A 433 -4.96 -3.07 -9.35
C PRO A 433 -5.76 -2.38 -10.46
N LYS A 434 -5.21 -2.35 -11.68
CA LYS A 434 -5.82 -1.85 -12.91
C LYS A 434 -6.13 -2.98 -13.87
N LYS A 435 -5.60 -4.18 -13.64
CA LYS A 435 -5.60 -5.32 -14.55
C LYS A 435 -6.03 -6.58 -13.85
N LYS A 436 -7.10 -7.17 -14.38
CA LYS A 436 -7.61 -8.46 -13.92
C LYS A 436 -6.57 -9.57 -14.10
N ASP A 437 -6.35 -10.30 -13.03
CA ASP A 437 -5.47 -11.45 -12.96
C ASP A 437 -6.22 -12.78 -13.10
N LEU A 438 -5.51 -13.79 -13.61
CA LEU A 438 -5.93 -15.18 -13.56
C LEU A 438 -4.77 -16.08 -13.13
N PHE A 439 -4.99 -16.85 -12.06
CA PHE A 439 -4.00 -17.78 -11.53
C PHE A 439 -4.24 -19.19 -12.05
N ILE A 440 -3.18 -19.84 -12.55
CA ILE A 440 -3.22 -21.20 -13.11
C ILE A 440 -2.09 -22.04 -12.49
N CYS A 441 -2.43 -23.17 -11.89
CA CYS A 441 -1.48 -24.22 -11.58
C CYS A 441 -1.41 -25.20 -12.74
N ASP A 442 -0.36 -25.09 -13.55
CA ASP A 442 -0.11 -25.96 -14.70
C ASP A 442 0.66 -27.22 -14.31
N THR A 443 -0.07 -28.30 -14.01
CA THR A 443 0.52 -29.62 -13.75
C THR A 443 0.72 -30.45 -15.03
N TYR A 444 0.21 -29.98 -16.17
CA TYR A 444 0.44 -30.61 -17.48
C TYR A 444 1.91 -30.48 -17.90
N GLY A 445 2.51 -29.31 -17.64
CA GLY A 445 3.90 -28.98 -17.94
C GLY A 445 4.08 -28.29 -19.30
N GLY A 446 5.33 -27.97 -19.66
CA GLY A 446 5.67 -26.91 -20.63
C GLY A 446 5.06 -26.91 -22.05
N ARG A 447 4.33 -27.94 -22.48
CA ARG A 447 3.58 -27.92 -23.75
C ARG A 447 2.40 -26.96 -23.69
N SER A 448 1.63 -26.98 -22.60
CA SER A 448 0.43 -26.17 -22.37
C SER A 448 0.73 -24.67 -22.33
N LYS A 449 1.96 -24.29 -21.98
CA LYS A 449 2.46 -22.89 -21.98
C LYS A 449 2.18 -22.13 -23.28
N LYS A 450 2.27 -22.77 -24.46
CA LYS A 450 1.91 -22.11 -25.72
C LYS A 450 0.43 -21.74 -25.78
N GLY A 451 -0.43 -22.60 -25.25
CA GLY A 451 -1.86 -22.38 -25.12
C GLY A 451 -2.20 -21.28 -24.13
N ILE A 452 -1.61 -21.32 -22.93
CA ILE A 452 -1.76 -20.26 -21.93
C ILE A 452 -1.31 -18.90 -22.48
N ASN A 453 -0.14 -18.83 -23.11
CA ASN A 453 0.36 -17.59 -23.71
C ASN A 453 -0.59 -17.06 -24.80
N ARG A 454 -1.21 -17.96 -25.58
CA ARG A 454 -2.21 -17.56 -26.56
C ARG A 454 -3.48 -17.05 -25.88
N PHE A 455 -3.96 -17.73 -24.84
CA PHE A 455 -5.09 -17.28 -24.04
C PHE A 455 -4.84 -15.86 -23.50
N ALA A 456 -3.73 -15.62 -22.80
CA ALA A 456 -3.35 -14.30 -22.29
C ALA A 456 -3.28 -13.25 -23.41
N ALA A 457 -2.71 -13.60 -24.57
CA ALA A 457 -2.64 -12.69 -25.71
C ALA A 457 -4.02 -12.35 -26.31
N LEU A 458 -4.99 -13.26 -26.25
CA LEU A 458 -6.35 -13.06 -26.74
C LEU A 458 -7.21 -12.28 -25.75
N THR A 459 -7.12 -12.61 -24.46
CA THR A 459 -7.96 -12.02 -23.41
C THR A 459 -7.41 -10.70 -22.87
N LYS A 460 -6.09 -10.50 -22.95
CA LYS A 460 -5.35 -9.39 -22.31
C LYS A 460 -5.36 -9.43 -20.77
N LEU A 461 -5.84 -10.52 -20.17
CA LEU A 461 -5.67 -10.79 -18.74
C LEU A 461 -4.18 -10.89 -18.41
N ASP A 462 -3.80 -10.49 -17.20
CA ASP A 462 -2.50 -10.89 -16.66
C ASP A 462 -2.63 -12.31 -16.12
N VAL A 463 -1.79 -13.23 -16.61
CA VAL A 463 -1.97 -14.67 -16.35
C VAL A 463 -0.75 -15.23 -15.66
N HIS A 464 -0.90 -15.51 -14.36
CA HIS A 464 0.10 -16.12 -13.50
C HIS A 464 -0.05 -17.63 -13.57
N HIS A 465 0.85 -18.31 -14.27
CA HIS A 465 0.63 -19.70 -14.69
C HIS A 465 1.72 -20.68 -14.24
N ASN A 466 2.68 -20.23 -13.45
CA ASN A 466 3.76 -21.07 -12.92
C ASN A 466 3.53 -21.43 -11.44
N LEU A 467 2.27 -21.42 -10.98
CA LEU A 467 1.95 -21.83 -9.62
C LEU A 467 2.17 -23.32 -9.44
N THR A 468 2.73 -23.68 -8.29
CA THR A 468 2.87 -25.06 -7.84
C THR A 468 1.63 -25.50 -7.04
N VAL A 469 1.47 -26.80 -6.81
CA VAL A 469 0.37 -27.34 -6.00
C VAL A 469 0.44 -26.93 -4.52
N ASP A 470 1.63 -26.51 -4.05
CA ASP A 470 1.83 -25.96 -2.70
C ASP A 470 1.48 -24.45 -2.63
N GLU A 471 1.34 -23.80 -3.79
CA GLU A 471 0.96 -22.40 -3.94
C GLU A 471 -0.52 -22.24 -4.36
N LEU A 472 -1.12 -23.27 -4.96
CA LEU A 472 -2.55 -23.36 -5.27
C LEU A 472 -3.01 -24.80 -5.07
N ASP A 473 -3.72 -25.04 -3.97
CA ASP A 473 -4.17 -26.38 -3.61
C ASP A 473 -5.45 -26.80 -4.33
N TYR A 474 -5.97 -27.98 -4.01
CA TYR A 474 -7.21 -28.49 -4.59
C TYR A 474 -8.48 -27.73 -4.13
N THR A 475 -8.41 -26.86 -3.12
CA THR A 475 -9.49 -25.90 -2.84
C THR A 475 -9.50 -24.76 -3.84
N ARG A 476 -8.34 -24.49 -4.46
CA ARG A 476 -8.09 -23.47 -5.48
C ARG A 476 -8.29 -22.03 -5.02
N ILE A 477 -8.55 -21.79 -3.74
CA ILE A 477 -8.72 -20.43 -3.23
C ILE A 477 -7.35 -19.75 -3.18
N ILE A 478 -7.12 -18.75 -4.04
CA ILE A 478 -5.83 -18.09 -4.19
C ILE A 478 -5.58 -17.08 -3.05
N ASN A 479 -6.63 -16.46 -2.52
CA ASN A 479 -6.55 -15.48 -1.43
C ASN A 479 -6.88 -16.09 -0.05
N ARG A 480 -6.47 -17.33 0.17
CA ARG A 480 -6.82 -18.11 1.37
C ARG A 480 -6.16 -17.60 2.65
N ASN A 481 -4.93 -17.14 2.59
CA ASN A 481 -4.12 -16.80 3.76
C ASN A 481 -4.49 -15.45 4.39
N ARG A 482 -5.78 -15.18 4.63
CA ARG A 482 -6.23 -13.89 5.18
C ARG A 482 -6.37 -13.91 6.69
N SER A 483 -6.02 -12.80 7.33
CA SER A 483 -6.41 -12.52 8.72
C SER A 483 -7.91 -12.22 8.79
N LYS A 484 -8.53 -12.43 9.95
CA LYS A 484 -9.98 -12.20 10.14
C LYS A 484 -10.43 -10.78 9.78
N ASP A 485 -9.60 -9.79 10.09
CA ASP A 485 -9.91 -8.37 9.90
C ASP A 485 -9.26 -7.79 8.63
N ALA A 486 -8.66 -8.64 7.78
CA ALA A 486 -8.08 -8.20 6.51
C ALA A 486 -9.19 -7.83 5.49
N PRO A 487 -8.99 -6.80 4.65
CA PRO A 487 -9.88 -6.49 3.53
C PRO A 487 -10.10 -7.71 2.64
N HIS A 488 -11.35 -7.96 2.27
CA HIS A 488 -11.75 -9.12 1.48
C HIS A 488 -13.14 -8.91 0.89
N VAL A 489 -13.35 -9.38 -0.35
CA VAL A 489 -14.65 -9.29 -1.04
C VAL A 489 -15.22 -10.67 -1.37
N VAL A 490 -14.39 -11.61 -1.85
CA VAL A 490 -14.81 -12.97 -2.21
C VAL A 490 -13.63 -13.95 -2.08
N ASP A 491 -13.89 -15.21 -1.75
CA ASP A 491 -12.91 -16.28 -1.94
C ASP A 491 -12.69 -16.46 -3.45
N GLN A 492 -11.54 -15.99 -3.93
CA GLN A 492 -11.18 -15.98 -5.35
C GLN A 492 -10.43 -17.26 -5.70
N HIS A 493 -10.72 -17.85 -6.86
CA HIS A 493 -10.18 -19.15 -7.25
C HIS A 493 -9.21 -19.06 -8.41
N GLY A 494 -8.16 -19.89 -8.36
CA GLY A 494 -7.34 -20.23 -9.51
C GLY A 494 -7.86 -21.45 -10.27
N LEU A 495 -7.20 -21.76 -11.38
CA LEU A 495 -7.48 -22.93 -12.22
C LEU A 495 -6.40 -24.00 -12.06
N LEU A 496 -6.83 -25.26 -11.95
CA LEU A 496 -5.93 -26.41 -12.05
C LEU A 496 -5.94 -26.91 -13.49
N MET A 497 -4.78 -27.02 -14.11
CA MET A 497 -4.66 -27.61 -15.44
C MET A 497 -3.89 -28.93 -15.37
N GLU A 498 -4.50 -29.99 -15.88
CA GLU A 498 -4.03 -31.37 -15.76
C GLU A 498 -3.88 -32.05 -17.12
N LYS A 499 -2.92 -32.97 -17.22
CA LYS A 499 -2.77 -33.85 -18.39
C LYS A 499 -3.74 -35.03 -18.31
N PHE A 500 -4.53 -35.23 -19.37
CA PHE A 500 -5.34 -36.44 -19.50
C PHE A 500 -4.47 -37.67 -19.82
N THR A 501 -4.52 -38.68 -18.95
CA THR A 501 -3.71 -39.91 -19.06
C THR A 501 -4.47 -41.16 -19.49
N ARG A 502 -5.77 -41.05 -19.81
CA ARG A 502 -6.58 -42.18 -20.28
C ARG A 502 -6.64 -42.21 -21.82
N ASP A 503 -6.26 -43.35 -22.40
CA ASP A 503 -6.07 -43.55 -23.85
C ASP A 503 -7.36 -43.67 -24.69
N LYS A 504 -8.55 -43.30 -24.19
CA LYS A 504 -9.82 -43.81 -24.76
C LYS A 504 -11.03 -42.86 -24.88
N GLU A 505 -10.83 -41.56 -25.02
CA GLU A 505 -11.97 -40.68 -25.40
C GLU A 505 -11.58 -39.74 -26.55
N ASP A 506 -12.53 -39.49 -27.46
CA ASP A 506 -12.41 -38.74 -28.72
C ASP A 506 -12.39 -37.20 -28.55
N TYR A 507 -12.11 -36.69 -27.34
CA TYR A 507 -12.17 -35.26 -27.01
C TYR A 507 -10.79 -34.59 -27.02
N ASP A 508 -10.70 -33.38 -27.59
CA ASP A 508 -9.46 -32.58 -27.60
C ASP A 508 -9.16 -31.98 -26.20
N GLY A 509 -10.17 -31.64 -25.40
CA GLY A 509 -10.05 -31.05 -24.06
C GLY A 509 -11.40 -30.89 -23.38
N TRP A 510 -11.41 -30.59 -22.08
CA TRP A 510 -12.63 -30.28 -21.32
C TRP A 510 -12.34 -29.50 -20.02
N ALA A 511 -12.99 -28.35 -19.84
CA ALA A 511 -13.23 -27.72 -18.53
C ALA A 511 -14.27 -28.48 -17.68
N VAL A 512 -13.82 -29.12 -16.60
CA VAL A 512 -14.68 -29.91 -15.70
C VAL A 512 -15.30 -29.01 -14.63
N GLU A 513 -16.63 -29.09 -14.50
CA GLU A 513 -17.41 -28.35 -13.51
C GLU A 513 -17.02 -28.69 -12.05
N ALA A 514 -17.04 -27.70 -11.17
CA ALA A 514 -16.78 -27.87 -9.74
C ALA A 514 -17.99 -28.48 -9.00
N PRO A 515 -17.78 -29.36 -7.99
CA PRO A 515 -18.89 -29.92 -7.22
C PRO A 515 -19.70 -28.83 -6.50
N GLY A 516 -21.02 -28.84 -6.67
CA GLY A 516 -21.94 -27.97 -5.92
C GLY A 516 -22.24 -26.61 -6.56
N THR A 517 -21.78 -26.36 -7.78
CA THR A 517 -22.23 -25.22 -8.60
C THR A 517 -23.58 -25.54 -9.24
N PRO A 518 -24.52 -24.57 -9.32
CA PRO A 518 -25.72 -24.73 -10.13
C PRO A 518 -25.30 -24.66 -11.60
N GLY A 519 -25.16 -25.81 -12.22
CA GLY A 519 -24.92 -25.92 -13.65
C GLY A 519 -25.37 -27.26 -14.18
N ALA A 520 -26.15 -27.28 -15.27
CA ALA A 520 -26.13 -28.44 -16.13
C ALA A 520 -24.71 -28.60 -16.74
N PRO A 521 -24.29 -29.80 -17.17
CA PRO A 521 -23.06 -29.95 -17.95
C PRO A 521 -23.03 -28.93 -19.10
N GLY A 522 -22.12 -27.94 -19.04
CA GLY A 522 -22.06 -26.83 -20.00
C GLY A 522 -22.52 -25.46 -19.49
N GLU A 523 -22.90 -25.32 -18.23
CA GLU A 523 -23.05 -23.99 -17.57
C GLU A 523 -21.69 -23.49 -17.11
N MET A 524 -20.95 -22.96 -18.08
CA MET A 524 -19.68 -22.24 -17.91
C MET A 524 -19.89 -20.96 -17.08
N GLY A 525 -18.89 -20.62 -16.25
CA GLY A 525 -18.89 -19.50 -15.32
C GLY A 525 -17.47 -19.03 -15.00
N THR A 526 -17.23 -18.49 -13.81
CA THR A 526 -15.92 -17.99 -13.37
C THR A 526 -15.00 -19.11 -12.89
N PRO A 527 -13.74 -18.83 -12.50
CA PRO A 527 -12.81 -19.85 -12.01
C PRO A 527 -13.37 -20.72 -10.89
N LYS A 528 -14.16 -20.18 -9.97
CA LYS A 528 -14.85 -20.96 -8.92
C LYS A 528 -15.66 -22.13 -9.48
N SER A 529 -16.35 -21.94 -10.60
CA SER A 529 -17.22 -22.95 -11.21
C SER A 529 -16.46 -24.04 -11.98
N THR A 530 -15.15 -23.90 -12.14
CA THR A 530 -14.31 -24.86 -12.88
C THR A 530 -13.36 -25.59 -11.93
N ALA A 531 -13.59 -26.89 -11.70
CA ALA A 531 -12.71 -27.69 -10.86
C ALA A 531 -11.32 -27.92 -11.49
N ARG A 532 -11.28 -28.17 -12.81
CA ARG A 532 -10.03 -28.45 -13.53
C ARG A 532 -10.19 -28.29 -15.04
N ILE A 533 -9.11 -27.93 -15.70
CA ILE A 533 -8.96 -27.92 -17.14
C ILE A 533 -8.16 -29.16 -17.56
N ILE A 534 -8.78 -30.02 -18.35
CA ILE A 534 -8.17 -31.25 -18.85
C ILE A 534 -7.86 -31.06 -20.33
N ILE A 535 -6.61 -31.28 -20.72
CA ILE A 535 -6.19 -31.23 -22.12
C ILE A 535 -5.73 -32.63 -22.58
N ALA A 536 -6.19 -33.08 -23.75
CA ALA A 536 -5.75 -34.35 -24.31
C ALA A 536 -4.28 -34.29 -24.77
N HIS A 537 -3.56 -35.39 -24.61
CA HIS A 537 -2.11 -35.42 -24.92
C HIS A 537 -1.80 -35.67 -26.39
N ASN A 538 -2.76 -36.20 -27.15
CA ASN A 538 -2.61 -36.64 -28.54
C ASN A 538 -3.05 -35.58 -29.57
N ILE A 539 -3.54 -34.41 -29.15
CA ILE A 539 -3.86 -33.30 -30.04
C ILE A 539 -2.59 -32.93 -30.83
N PRO A 540 -2.64 -32.84 -32.17
CA PRO A 540 -1.47 -32.43 -32.96
C PRO A 540 -1.17 -30.93 -32.78
N ASP A 541 0.09 -30.54 -32.85
CA ASP A 541 0.49 -29.12 -32.76
C ASP A 541 -0.07 -28.29 -33.92
N LYS A 542 -0.15 -28.89 -35.11
CA LYS A 542 -0.64 -28.26 -36.34
C LYS A 542 -1.56 -29.19 -37.09
N VAL A 543 -2.53 -28.61 -37.79
CA VAL A 543 -3.38 -29.33 -38.74
C VAL A 543 -3.35 -28.62 -40.09
N THR A 544 -3.38 -29.40 -41.17
CA THR A 544 -3.54 -28.87 -42.52
C THR A 544 -4.94 -29.21 -43.01
N ARG A 545 -5.69 -28.18 -43.38
CA ARG A 545 -7.08 -28.29 -43.83
C ARG A 545 -7.17 -27.91 -45.30
N ASN A 546 -8.03 -28.58 -46.06
CA ASN A 546 -8.45 -28.10 -47.38
C ASN A 546 -9.44 -26.94 -47.17
N ILE A 547 -9.06 -25.72 -47.56
CA ILE A 547 -9.85 -24.50 -47.35
C ILE A 547 -10.29 -23.95 -48.71
N GLY A 548 -11.60 -23.74 -48.89
CA GLY A 548 -12.17 -23.10 -50.08
C GLY A 548 -13.12 -23.99 -50.89
N ASN A 549 -13.60 -23.46 -52.01
CA ASN A 549 -14.60 -24.12 -52.89
C ASN A 549 -13.91 -24.81 -54.07
N SER A 550 -12.72 -25.38 -53.85
CA SER A 550 -11.97 -26.14 -54.87
C SER A 550 -10.95 -27.05 -54.22
N ILE A 551 -10.86 -28.29 -54.71
CA ILE A 551 -9.87 -29.29 -54.29
C ILE A 551 -8.44 -28.77 -54.50
N GLY A 552 -7.60 -28.83 -53.46
CA GLY A 552 -6.15 -28.60 -53.55
C GLY A 552 -5.63 -27.29 -52.94
N ILE A 553 -6.51 -26.41 -52.44
CA ILE A 553 -6.10 -25.25 -51.64
C ILE A 553 -6.03 -25.68 -50.17
N THR A 554 -4.81 -25.80 -49.63
CA THR A 554 -4.60 -26.17 -48.23
C THR A 554 -4.08 -25.00 -47.40
N LYS A 555 -4.51 -24.92 -46.14
CA LYS A 555 -3.94 -24.02 -45.14
C LYS A 555 -3.56 -24.79 -43.89
N THR A 556 -2.38 -24.51 -43.36
CA THR A 556 -1.89 -25.08 -42.10
C THR A 556 -2.16 -24.11 -40.96
N TYR A 557 -2.71 -24.62 -39.86
CA TYR A 557 -3.08 -23.88 -38.66
C TYR A 557 -2.28 -24.41 -37.46
N ASP A 558 -2.06 -23.54 -36.47
CA ASP A 558 -1.82 -23.99 -35.10
C ASP A 558 -3.12 -24.61 -34.57
N TYR A 559 -3.02 -25.77 -33.94
CA TYR A 559 -4.18 -26.55 -33.54
C TYR A 559 -4.21 -26.80 -32.03
N TYR A 560 -3.06 -27.07 -31.43
CA TYR A 560 -2.98 -27.32 -29.99
C TYR A 560 -3.25 -26.06 -29.15
N ALA A 561 -2.58 -24.94 -29.44
CA ALA A 561 -2.69 -23.75 -28.59
C ALA A 561 -4.10 -23.13 -28.58
N PRO A 562 -4.84 -23.02 -29.71
CA PRO A 562 -6.23 -22.60 -29.70
C PRO A 562 -7.16 -23.45 -28.83
N LYS A 563 -6.95 -24.78 -28.79
CA LYS A 563 -7.78 -25.69 -27.99
C LYS A 563 -7.56 -25.49 -26.50
N VAL A 564 -6.31 -25.30 -26.07
CA VAL A 564 -6.02 -24.92 -24.68
C VAL A 564 -6.68 -23.57 -24.32
N ALA A 565 -6.58 -22.58 -25.21
CA ALA A 565 -7.22 -21.28 -24.98
C ALA A 565 -8.76 -21.38 -24.94
N HIS A 566 -9.36 -22.25 -25.75
CA HIS A 566 -10.79 -22.54 -25.75
C HIS A 566 -11.25 -23.07 -24.37
N GLU A 567 -10.56 -24.07 -23.82
CA GLU A 567 -10.92 -24.62 -22.51
C GLU A 567 -10.72 -23.60 -21.38
N LEU A 568 -9.67 -22.77 -21.45
CA LEU A 568 -9.47 -21.70 -20.46
C LEU A 568 -10.56 -20.64 -20.52
N LEU A 569 -11.05 -20.29 -21.73
CA LEU A 569 -12.13 -19.33 -21.91
C LEU A 569 -13.45 -19.80 -21.28
N HIS A 570 -13.71 -21.10 -21.26
CA HIS A 570 -14.85 -21.68 -20.55
C HIS A 570 -14.81 -21.45 -19.03
N ALA A 571 -13.61 -21.37 -18.45
CA ALA A 571 -13.43 -21.04 -17.04
C ALA A 571 -13.47 -19.53 -16.76
N CYS A 572 -13.69 -18.71 -17.79
CA CYS A 572 -13.80 -17.26 -17.70
C CYS A 572 -15.12 -16.76 -18.28
N ASN A 573 -16.20 -17.51 -18.09
CA ASN A 573 -17.57 -17.20 -18.50
C ASN A 573 -17.81 -17.06 -20.01
N VAL A 574 -16.88 -17.55 -20.85
CA VAL A 574 -17.04 -17.48 -22.30
C VAL A 574 -17.61 -18.79 -22.83
N ARG A 575 -18.76 -18.68 -23.50
CA ARG A 575 -19.48 -19.82 -24.05
C ARG A 575 -19.23 -20.03 -25.53
N HIS A 576 -19.51 -21.24 -26.03
CA HIS A 576 -19.54 -21.50 -27.46
C HIS A 576 -20.48 -20.52 -28.20
N HIS A 577 -20.23 -20.34 -29.49
CA HIS A 577 -21.07 -19.51 -30.36
C HIS A 577 -22.53 -20.00 -30.50
N GLY A 578 -22.83 -21.25 -30.14
CA GLY A 578 -24.16 -21.85 -30.17
C GLY A 578 -24.11 -23.28 -29.63
N GLU A 579 -25.25 -24.00 -29.58
CA GLU A 579 -25.32 -25.38 -29.02
C GLU A 579 -26.27 -26.30 -29.83
N ARG A 580 -26.56 -25.93 -31.08
CA ARG A 580 -27.59 -26.58 -31.91
C ARG A 580 -27.07 -27.68 -32.83
N ASP A 581 -25.77 -27.94 -32.84
CA ASP A 581 -25.19 -28.93 -33.74
C ASP A 581 -25.60 -30.34 -33.31
N GLU A 582 -25.71 -31.23 -34.29
CA GLU A 582 -26.26 -32.57 -34.08
C GLU A 582 -25.30 -33.64 -34.58
N MET A 583 -25.21 -34.75 -33.86
CA MET A 583 -24.54 -35.94 -34.36
C MET A 583 -25.57 -36.81 -35.10
N VAL A 584 -25.39 -36.95 -36.41
CA VAL A 584 -26.19 -37.84 -37.26
C VAL A 584 -25.34 -38.98 -37.79
N TYR A 585 -25.96 -40.00 -38.39
CA TYR A 585 -25.25 -41.13 -38.98
C TYR A 585 -25.61 -41.24 -40.45
N TRP A 586 -24.58 -41.34 -41.29
CA TRP A 586 -24.75 -41.56 -42.72
C TRP A 586 -24.43 -43.01 -43.06
N LYS A 587 -25.29 -43.63 -43.88
CA LYS A 587 -25.09 -44.99 -44.36
C LYS A 587 -25.63 -45.15 -45.78
N SER A 588 -24.84 -45.76 -46.64
CA SER A 588 -25.28 -46.12 -47.99
C SER A 588 -26.03 -47.44 -48.01
N LYS A 589 -27.09 -47.53 -48.83
CA LYS A 589 -27.92 -48.71 -49.03
C LYS A 589 -28.18 -48.90 -50.53
N THR A 590 -28.41 -50.14 -50.95
CA THR A 590 -28.85 -50.42 -52.32
C THR A 590 -30.37 -50.44 -52.37
N VAL A 591 -30.97 -49.52 -53.12
CA VAL A 591 -32.41 -49.41 -53.37
C VAL A 591 -32.63 -49.54 -54.88
N ASP A 592 -33.46 -50.49 -55.31
CA ASP A 592 -33.74 -50.76 -56.74
C ASP A 592 -32.50 -50.89 -57.64
N GLY A 593 -31.44 -51.51 -57.09
CA GLY A 593 -30.17 -51.72 -57.80
C GLY A 593 -29.24 -50.51 -57.85
N LYS A 594 -29.61 -49.38 -57.24
CA LYS A 594 -28.78 -48.17 -57.11
C LYS A 594 -28.31 -48.00 -55.67
N LYS A 595 -27.05 -47.59 -55.47
CA LYS A 595 -26.58 -47.18 -54.16
C LYS A 595 -27.06 -45.75 -53.86
N GLU A 596 -27.69 -45.58 -52.72
CA GLU A 596 -28.25 -44.32 -52.20
C GLU A 596 -27.74 -44.05 -50.79
N LEU A 597 -27.73 -42.79 -50.37
CA LEU A 597 -27.23 -42.36 -49.06
C LEU A 597 -28.39 -41.98 -48.14
N PHE A 598 -28.38 -42.55 -46.94
CA PHE A 598 -29.39 -42.28 -45.92
C PHE A 598 -28.76 -41.66 -44.68
N GLU A 599 -29.52 -40.77 -44.06
CA GLU A 599 -29.22 -40.12 -42.78
C GLU A 599 -30.14 -40.65 -41.67
N TYR A 600 -29.57 -40.84 -40.49
CA TYR A 600 -30.22 -41.36 -39.29
C TYR A 600 -29.86 -40.51 -38.08
N ASP A 601 -30.81 -40.34 -37.15
CA ASP A 601 -30.58 -39.56 -35.92
C ASP A 601 -29.63 -40.27 -34.94
N ASN A 602 -29.46 -41.59 -35.06
CA ASN A 602 -28.61 -42.39 -34.18
C ASN A 602 -28.19 -43.73 -34.83
N GLU A 603 -27.08 -44.31 -34.33
CA GLU A 603 -26.45 -45.49 -34.93
C GLU A 603 -27.38 -46.72 -34.96
N ALA A 604 -28.14 -46.93 -33.87
CA ALA A 604 -29.03 -48.07 -33.72
C ALA A 604 -30.10 -48.14 -34.82
N ASP A 605 -30.53 -46.97 -35.33
CA ASP A 605 -31.58 -46.85 -36.33
C ASP A 605 -31.09 -47.13 -37.76
N CYS A 606 -29.78 -47.20 -37.98
CA CYS A 606 -29.18 -47.41 -39.31
C CYS A 606 -29.53 -48.77 -39.97
N ASN A 607 -30.05 -49.71 -39.20
CA ASN A 607 -30.50 -51.02 -39.68
C ASN A 607 -32.02 -51.08 -39.90
N ASP A 608 -32.77 -50.08 -39.44
CA ASP A 608 -34.22 -50.00 -39.64
C ASP A 608 -34.53 -49.38 -41.02
N PRO A 609 -35.25 -50.08 -41.92
CA PRO A 609 -35.62 -49.55 -43.23
C PRO A 609 -36.64 -48.40 -43.16
N GLY A 610 -37.39 -48.24 -42.06
CA GLY A 610 -38.44 -47.22 -41.92
C GLY A 610 -37.97 -45.89 -41.31
N LYS A 611 -36.73 -45.81 -40.81
CA LYS A 611 -36.23 -44.67 -40.04
C LYS A 611 -35.19 -43.78 -40.73
N GLY A 612 -34.63 -44.24 -41.84
CA GLY A 612 -33.62 -43.46 -42.57
C GLY A 612 -34.26 -42.44 -43.49
N ARG A 613 -33.74 -41.20 -43.47
CA ARG A 613 -34.07 -40.18 -44.46
C ARG A 613 -33.14 -40.31 -45.66
N LEU A 614 -33.69 -40.49 -46.86
CA LEU A 614 -32.91 -40.42 -48.09
C LEU A 614 -32.37 -39.00 -48.26
N ILE A 615 -31.06 -38.85 -48.49
CA ILE A 615 -30.41 -37.55 -48.66
C ILE A 615 -29.62 -37.48 -49.97
N THR A 616 -29.42 -36.26 -50.44
CA THR A 616 -28.51 -35.97 -51.57
C THR A 616 -27.31 -35.18 -51.06
N ALA A 617 -26.13 -35.81 -51.01
CA ALA A 617 -24.94 -35.18 -50.47
C ALA A 617 -23.95 -34.74 -51.56
N TYR A 618 -23.32 -33.58 -51.37
CA TYR A 618 -22.34 -33.00 -52.30
C TYR A 618 -21.00 -32.78 -51.60
N TRP A 619 -19.89 -33.01 -52.29
CA TRP A 619 -18.55 -32.68 -51.79
C TRP A 619 -18.33 -31.17 -51.75
N GLY A 620 -18.08 -30.66 -50.54
CA GLY A 620 -17.78 -29.25 -50.29
C GLY A 620 -18.81 -28.30 -50.88
N GLU A 621 -18.38 -27.07 -51.13
CA GLU A 621 -19.21 -26.01 -51.71
C GLU A 621 -19.19 -25.99 -53.25
N ASP A 622 -18.53 -26.98 -53.86
CA ASP A 622 -18.29 -27.10 -55.30
C ASP A 622 -19.49 -27.75 -56.01
N VAL A 623 -20.52 -28.10 -55.24
CA VAL A 623 -21.76 -28.78 -55.71
C VAL A 623 -21.45 -30.03 -56.54
N THR A 624 -20.36 -30.73 -56.19
CA THR A 624 -20.00 -32.00 -56.82
C THR A 624 -20.74 -33.13 -56.12
N LEU A 625 -21.69 -33.78 -56.80
CA LEU A 625 -22.51 -34.81 -56.18
C LEU A 625 -21.66 -36.03 -55.74
N ILE A 626 -21.97 -36.59 -54.58
CA ILE A 626 -21.35 -37.83 -54.08
C ILE A 626 -22.00 -39.01 -54.81
N TYR A 627 -21.21 -39.77 -55.58
CA TYR A 627 -21.69 -40.88 -56.41
C TYR A 627 -21.18 -42.24 -55.93
N GLY A 628 -21.61 -43.32 -56.60
CA GLY A 628 -21.37 -44.70 -56.21
C GLY A 628 -19.92 -45.12 -55.96
N ALA A 629 -18.92 -44.40 -56.48
CA ALA A 629 -17.50 -44.64 -56.16
C ALA A 629 -17.10 -44.15 -54.76
N ASP A 630 -17.79 -43.14 -54.21
CA ASP A 630 -17.56 -42.57 -52.89
C ASP A 630 -18.40 -43.25 -51.80
N LEU A 631 -19.56 -43.79 -52.17
CA LEU A 631 -20.49 -44.47 -51.27
C LEU A 631 -19.93 -45.69 -50.49
N PRO A 632 -18.88 -46.43 -50.95
CA PRO A 632 -18.26 -47.49 -50.16
C PRO A 632 -17.75 -47.04 -48.79
N ILE A 633 -17.36 -45.76 -48.63
CA ILE A 633 -16.94 -45.18 -47.34
C ILE A 633 -18.07 -45.28 -46.30
N TRP A 634 -19.32 -45.27 -46.76
CA TRP A 634 -20.54 -45.20 -45.96
C TRP A 634 -21.28 -46.54 -45.92
N GLU A 635 -20.69 -47.67 -46.30
CA GLU A 635 -21.35 -48.98 -46.22
C GLU A 635 -21.68 -49.41 -44.78
N LYS A 636 -20.94 -48.86 -43.81
CA LYS A 636 -21.23 -48.95 -42.38
C LYS A 636 -21.80 -47.61 -41.89
N PRO A 637 -22.61 -47.61 -40.82
CA PRO A 637 -22.98 -46.39 -40.13
C PRO A 637 -21.72 -45.57 -39.83
N PHE A 638 -21.71 -44.31 -40.24
CA PHE A 638 -20.60 -43.43 -39.97
C PHE A 638 -21.12 -42.15 -39.32
N PRO A 639 -20.58 -41.75 -38.16
CA PRO A 639 -21.02 -40.56 -37.46
C PRO A 639 -20.58 -39.30 -38.22
N ILE A 640 -21.52 -38.39 -38.43
CA ILE A 640 -21.32 -37.09 -39.04
C ILE A 640 -21.70 -36.02 -38.04
N TYR A 641 -20.76 -35.13 -37.74
CA TYR A 641 -21.08 -33.93 -36.99
C TYR A 641 -21.73 -32.88 -37.89
N MET A 642 -23.06 -32.82 -37.83
CA MET A 642 -23.88 -31.92 -38.63
C MET A 642 -23.88 -30.54 -37.99
N GLY A 643 -23.26 -29.58 -38.67
CA GLY A 643 -23.30 -28.20 -38.22
C GLY A 643 -24.64 -27.56 -38.59
N GLN A 644 -25.20 -26.81 -37.65
CA GLN A 644 -26.50 -26.16 -37.73
C GLN A 644 -26.37 -24.64 -37.67
N ASN A 645 -27.37 -23.95 -38.18
CA ASN A 645 -27.46 -22.49 -38.01
C ASN A 645 -27.49 -22.15 -36.52
N TRP A 646 -26.65 -21.20 -36.11
CA TRP A 646 -26.48 -20.82 -34.70
C TRP A 646 -26.04 -21.98 -33.79
N GLY A 647 -25.32 -22.96 -34.35
CA GLY A 647 -24.65 -24.03 -33.64
C GLY A 647 -23.24 -23.66 -33.13
N GLN A 648 -22.48 -24.62 -32.63
CA GLN A 648 -21.13 -24.40 -32.10
C GLN A 648 -20.12 -24.01 -33.20
N HIS A 649 -20.41 -24.30 -34.46
CA HIS A 649 -19.61 -23.92 -35.63
C HIS A 649 -19.97 -22.54 -36.22
N SER A 650 -20.98 -21.84 -35.67
CA SER A 650 -21.48 -20.55 -36.16
C SER A 650 -20.61 -19.35 -35.77
N GLY A 651 -20.96 -18.15 -36.24
CA GLY A 651 -20.28 -16.90 -35.86
C GLY A 651 -18.94 -16.67 -36.56
N ASN A 652 -18.06 -15.90 -35.92
CA ASN A 652 -16.79 -15.49 -36.50
C ASN A 652 -15.86 -16.71 -36.74
N GLU A 653 -15.43 -16.93 -37.98
CA GLU A 653 -14.61 -18.09 -38.39
C GLU A 653 -13.28 -18.18 -37.63
N ASP A 654 -12.74 -17.03 -37.23
CA ASP A 654 -11.43 -16.94 -36.59
C ASP A 654 -11.51 -17.04 -35.07
N CYS A 655 -12.71 -17.08 -34.47
CA CYS A 655 -12.83 -17.18 -33.02
C CYS A 655 -12.45 -18.58 -32.52
N VAL A 656 -11.62 -18.68 -31.48
CA VAL A 656 -11.30 -19.96 -30.83
C VAL A 656 -12.52 -20.63 -30.18
N MET A 657 -13.58 -19.89 -29.86
CA MET A 657 -14.84 -20.43 -29.29
C MET A 657 -15.78 -21.06 -30.32
N ARG A 658 -15.36 -21.08 -31.58
CA ARG A 658 -16.04 -21.75 -32.68
C ARG A 658 -15.36 -23.10 -32.91
N TYR A 659 -16.11 -24.19 -32.87
CA TYR A 659 -15.55 -25.50 -33.24
C TYR A 659 -15.20 -25.59 -34.72
N ASP A 660 -14.28 -26.50 -35.03
CA ASP A 660 -13.78 -26.78 -36.38
C ASP A 660 -13.99 -28.25 -36.79
N CYS A 661 -14.90 -28.97 -36.13
CA CYS A 661 -15.09 -30.40 -36.30
C CYS A 661 -16.33 -30.79 -37.12
N SER A 662 -17.08 -29.82 -37.67
CA SER A 662 -18.22 -30.11 -38.53
C SER A 662 -17.78 -30.81 -39.81
N GLN A 663 -18.55 -31.84 -40.17
CA GLN A 663 -18.28 -32.69 -41.32
C GLN A 663 -19.34 -32.54 -42.42
N ALA A 664 -20.48 -31.94 -42.09
CA ALA A 664 -21.51 -31.61 -43.05
C ALA A 664 -22.41 -30.49 -42.54
N TYR A 665 -23.18 -29.88 -43.45
CA TYR A 665 -24.21 -28.90 -43.12
C TYR A 665 -25.33 -28.91 -44.15
N ASP A 666 -26.47 -28.34 -43.78
CA ASP A 666 -27.65 -28.29 -44.63
C ASP A 666 -27.44 -27.46 -45.90
N GLY A 667 -27.93 -27.99 -47.01
CA GLY A 667 -28.09 -27.27 -48.26
C GLY A 667 -29.05 -26.10 -48.17
N LEU A 668 -28.96 -25.16 -49.12
CA LEU A 668 -30.08 -24.27 -49.40
C LEU A 668 -31.11 -25.05 -50.22
N PHE A 669 -32.38 -25.03 -49.78
CA PHE A 669 -33.50 -25.65 -50.50
C PHE A 669 -33.52 -25.26 -51.98
N SER A 670 -33.28 -23.99 -52.29
CA SER A 670 -33.26 -23.45 -53.65
C SER A 670 -32.09 -23.91 -54.52
N ILE A 671 -31.06 -24.53 -53.93
CA ILE A 671 -29.84 -24.97 -54.63
C ILE A 671 -29.85 -26.48 -54.81
N ILE A 672 -30.10 -27.23 -53.72
CA ILE A 672 -29.95 -28.70 -53.72
C ILE A 672 -31.16 -29.46 -53.13
N GLY A 673 -32.27 -28.77 -52.87
CA GLY A 673 -33.50 -29.36 -52.32
C GLY A 673 -33.51 -29.50 -50.79
N PRO A 674 -34.64 -29.96 -50.20
CA PRO A 674 -34.84 -30.02 -48.75
C PRO A 674 -33.96 -31.05 -48.05
N ASP A 675 -33.60 -32.13 -48.76
CA ASP A 675 -32.79 -33.23 -48.23
C ASP A 675 -31.34 -33.17 -48.75
N GLY A 676 -30.92 -32.00 -49.23
CA GLY A 676 -29.59 -31.75 -49.74
C GLY A 676 -28.59 -31.43 -48.62
N ARG A 677 -27.43 -32.07 -48.62
CA ARG A 677 -26.33 -31.84 -47.66
C ARG A 677 -25.04 -31.45 -48.37
N PHE A 678 -24.26 -30.55 -47.78
CA PHE A 678 -22.88 -30.31 -48.17
C PHE A 678 -21.95 -31.05 -47.21
N CYS A 679 -21.09 -31.94 -47.74
CA CYS A 679 -20.15 -32.76 -46.99
C CYS A 679 -18.73 -32.16 -47.07
N LEU A 680 -18.15 -31.86 -45.92
CA LEU A 680 -16.90 -31.12 -45.77
C LEU A 680 -15.66 -32.03 -45.65
N TYR A 681 -15.87 -33.34 -45.51
CA TYR A 681 -14.82 -34.30 -45.15
C TYR A 681 -13.57 -34.25 -46.05
N LYS A 682 -13.73 -33.98 -47.35
CA LYS A 682 -12.66 -34.08 -48.36
C LYS A 682 -12.16 -32.74 -48.92
N THR A 683 -13.05 -31.81 -49.23
CA THR A 683 -12.73 -30.72 -50.18
C THR A 683 -12.80 -29.31 -49.60
N SER A 684 -13.49 -29.09 -48.47
CA SER A 684 -13.70 -27.76 -47.89
C SER A 684 -13.86 -27.80 -46.36
N GLN A 685 -12.87 -28.38 -45.67
CA GLN A 685 -12.88 -28.59 -44.23
C GLN A 685 -12.96 -27.26 -43.46
N GLU A 686 -13.32 -27.36 -42.18
CA GLU A 686 -13.46 -26.19 -41.34
C GLU A 686 -12.12 -25.48 -41.08
N PRO A 687 -12.07 -24.13 -41.20
CA PRO A 687 -10.94 -23.36 -40.71
C PRO A 687 -10.87 -23.45 -39.17
N VAL A 688 -9.65 -23.39 -38.65
CA VAL A 688 -9.39 -23.39 -37.20
C VAL A 688 -9.34 -21.96 -36.71
N GLY A 689 -10.13 -21.61 -35.69
CA GLY A 689 -10.09 -20.30 -35.05
C GLY A 689 -8.72 -20.01 -34.44
N GLN A 690 -8.18 -18.80 -34.66
CA GLN A 690 -6.90 -18.37 -34.11
C GLN A 690 -7.00 -17.14 -33.20
N GLY A 691 -8.12 -16.41 -33.24
CA GLY A 691 -8.42 -15.16 -32.56
C GLY A 691 -9.61 -15.23 -31.59
N LEU A 692 -10.05 -14.07 -31.11
CA LEU A 692 -11.23 -13.93 -30.24
C LEU A 692 -12.17 -12.88 -30.84
N CYS A 693 -13.47 -13.20 -30.94
CA CYS A 693 -14.43 -12.31 -31.59
C CYS A 693 -14.91 -11.17 -30.68
N THR A 694 -15.22 -10.03 -31.28
CA THR A 694 -15.77 -8.82 -30.63
C THR A 694 -17.20 -8.51 -31.09
N SER A 695 -17.77 -9.31 -31.99
CA SER A 695 -19.18 -9.27 -32.36
C SER A 695 -19.71 -10.69 -32.53
N SER A 696 -21.03 -10.83 -32.57
CA SER A 696 -21.70 -12.10 -32.88
C SER A 696 -21.67 -12.45 -34.37
N ASP A 697 -21.24 -11.55 -35.24
CA ASP A 697 -21.40 -11.69 -36.68
C ASP A 697 -20.69 -12.93 -37.25
N GLY A 698 -21.33 -13.54 -38.25
CA GLY A 698 -20.71 -14.56 -39.07
C GLY A 698 -19.66 -13.95 -40.00
N THR A 699 -18.46 -14.51 -40.03
CA THR A 699 -17.38 -14.10 -40.95
C THR A 699 -16.93 -15.30 -41.78
N GLY A 700 -16.15 -15.08 -42.86
CA GLY A 700 -15.58 -16.17 -43.62
C GLY A 700 -16.59 -17.18 -44.18
N VAL A 701 -16.46 -18.44 -43.76
CA VAL A 701 -17.41 -19.55 -44.03
C VAL A 701 -18.82 -19.31 -43.51
N ASN A 702 -18.94 -18.48 -42.49
CA ASN A 702 -20.21 -18.12 -41.85
C ASN A 702 -20.76 -16.77 -42.29
N LYS A 703 -20.06 -16.05 -43.18
CA LYS A 703 -20.48 -14.71 -43.61
C LYS A 703 -21.85 -14.75 -44.29
N ILE A 704 -22.77 -13.88 -43.85
CA ILE A 704 -24.07 -13.68 -44.49
C ILE A 704 -23.84 -13.31 -45.97
N GLY A 705 -24.58 -13.97 -46.86
CA GLY A 705 -24.47 -13.77 -48.31
C GLY A 705 -23.28 -14.47 -48.98
N ARG A 706 -22.51 -15.30 -48.25
CA ARG A 706 -21.55 -16.24 -48.86
C ARG A 706 -22.26 -17.15 -49.86
N LYS A 707 -21.58 -17.54 -50.94
CA LYS A 707 -22.06 -18.52 -51.92
C LYS A 707 -21.38 -19.89 -51.70
N PRO A 708 -22.10 -21.01 -51.84
CA PRO A 708 -23.52 -21.12 -52.19
C PRO A 708 -24.47 -20.63 -51.07
N LYS A 709 -24.04 -20.74 -49.81
CA LYS A 709 -24.67 -20.11 -48.63
C LYS A 709 -23.62 -19.84 -47.55
N SER A 710 -24.00 -19.07 -46.52
CA SER A 710 -23.33 -19.16 -45.23
C SER A 710 -23.51 -20.58 -44.67
N ARG A 711 -22.48 -21.17 -44.07
CA ARG A 711 -22.59 -22.53 -43.49
C ARG A 711 -23.56 -22.53 -42.31
N TYR A 712 -23.29 -21.65 -41.32
CA TYR A 712 -23.95 -21.70 -40.02
C TYR A 712 -24.43 -20.33 -39.51
N HIS A 713 -24.31 -19.28 -40.33
CA HIS A 713 -24.69 -17.91 -39.99
C HIS A 713 -23.88 -17.31 -38.81
N GLU A 714 -24.33 -16.17 -38.31
CA GLU A 714 -23.84 -15.55 -37.08
C GLU A 714 -23.94 -16.47 -35.86
N ALA A 715 -23.23 -16.13 -34.78
CA ALA A 715 -23.39 -16.79 -33.49
C ALA A 715 -24.84 -16.62 -32.99
N TRP A 716 -25.27 -17.43 -32.03
CA TRP A 716 -26.63 -17.39 -31.48
C TRP A 716 -26.86 -16.15 -30.60
N ALA A 717 -26.81 -14.96 -31.19
CA ALA A 717 -26.84 -13.66 -30.51
C ALA A 717 -28.10 -13.45 -29.65
N ILE A 718 -29.23 -14.06 -30.05
CA ILE A 718 -30.49 -14.03 -29.29
C ILE A 718 -30.32 -14.69 -27.91
N GLN A 719 -29.40 -15.65 -27.78
CA GLN A 719 -29.01 -16.28 -26.51
C GLN A 719 -27.71 -15.69 -25.93
N GLY A 720 -27.32 -14.49 -26.38
CA GLY A 720 -26.14 -13.78 -25.89
C GLY A 720 -24.79 -14.38 -26.31
N ARG A 721 -24.75 -15.25 -27.34
CA ARG A 721 -23.51 -15.91 -27.81
C ARG A 721 -22.73 -15.06 -28.82
N GLY A 722 -21.43 -15.34 -28.94
CA GLY A 722 -20.48 -14.50 -29.72
C GLY A 722 -20.02 -13.28 -28.93
N ALA A 723 -19.31 -12.35 -29.59
CA ALA A 723 -18.63 -11.22 -28.94
C ALA A 723 -17.82 -11.67 -27.70
N CYS A 724 -17.09 -12.77 -27.83
CA CYS A 724 -16.45 -13.49 -26.72
C CYS A 724 -15.49 -12.63 -25.89
N ALA A 725 -14.83 -11.64 -26.48
CA ALA A 725 -14.01 -10.68 -25.73
C ALA A 725 -14.82 -9.91 -24.67
N ASP A 726 -16.10 -9.64 -24.94
CA ASP A 726 -17.01 -8.89 -24.07
C ASP A 726 -17.74 -9.80 -23.07
N LYS A 727 -17.30 -11.05 -22.91
CA LYS A 727 -17.89 -12.06 -22.01
C LYS A 727 -16.94 -12.55 -20.93
N ILE A 728 -15.66 -12.16 -21.02
CA ILE A 728 -14.63 -12.60 -20.10
C ILE A 728 -14.98 -12.10 -18.69
N CYS A 729 -15.09 -13.03 -17.75
CA CYS A 729 -15.25 -12.74 -16.33
C CYS A 729 -14.38 -13.72 -15.52
N VAL A 730 -13.47 -13.18 -14.72
CA VAL A 730 -12.60 -13.98 -13.83
C VAL A 730 -12.93 -13.79 -12.36
N ASN A 731 -13.79 -12.83 -12.03
CA ASN A 731 -14.11 -12.45 -10.66
C ASN A 731 -15.25 -13.32 -10.10
N ASP A 732 -14.94 -14.13 -9.08
CA ASP A 732 -15.88 -15.07 -8.47
C ASP A 732 -16.99 -14.42 -7.63
N LEU A 733 -16.98 -13.09 -7.48
CA LEU A 733 -18.11 -12.33 -6.93
C LEU A 733 -19.30 -12.32 -7.90
N TYR A 734 -19.05 -12.51 -9.20
CA TYR A 734 -20.04 -12.46 -10.26
C TYR A 734 -20.23 -13.82 -10.93
N HIS A 735 -21.46 -14.08 -11.40
CA HIS A 735 -21.93 -15.37 -11.95
C HIS A 735 -21.82 -16.55 -10.97
#